data_AF-A0A7S4N806-F1
#
_entry.id   AF-A0A7S4N806-F1
#
_cell.length_a   1.000
_cell.length_b   1.000
_cell.length_c   1.000
_cell.angle_alpha   90.00
_cell.angle_beta   90.00
_cell.angle_gamma   90.00
#
_symmetry.space_group_name_H-M   'P 1'
#
loop_
_entity.id
_entity.type
_entity.pdbx_description
1 polymer ?
#
loop_
_entity_poly.entity_id
_entity_poly.type
_entity_poly.pdbx_seq_one_letter_code
_entity_poly.pdbx_strand_id
1 'polypeptide(L)'
;MHSIPGTLMLLTVKPVFISGNMTHYRIPRMFDIRRLVLVTILILSTTISVTDCITFPCIAPLLGPTIPSAPSREPSPARSRTPEDPMDMQLRLTIRGGDLAVSKTPRARSESGVGDSTGSETDSTLLDVSSKMRVMSSVPGNRPITTGMKIAVKFRINYSTRWGENVIIVGSTDELGGISNPSEAETRRAIAMGKGKVMRYIANGDWEYVTVMHPAPTGLSYRYALVREKGEPLVEGGIRYGRYLDIDDLVRQSSNRRRGLLAVGSAGSSSSLSEAASRQEPMQLEVRDQWRVSRQNGEDWVLRTDAIAQVVYGQGRLDAVEEAILDGKVKHAADVMKHAEPQDGEKRAAITNFHLNVERTRVPLGCAMAVESAALLKDVAVMSCARFPSWELDLEAPTQLLPAQYKYVVVNLTNGEIVDRESGAPRWLGRPVGILQQEGIRNSKYVVSVRDEATTDRWPVEKADRFRGTGVSLPLFSLRSRSGMGTGEFEDIKLLVDFCDKVGLNSVQLLPLTDTTAHAHATWEDSSPYSSVSVHALHPLYLRLQSLPDLPLDVLREIQDTVKSMNEGSNQTVVDESCGSTLLEPLDYEKVMTAKLRLLRMAYEASGKRVVESEEFADFVLDQGYWLKPYALYCVLRDMYGVSDPSQWGEMGRLSFAQMDALSSPGGNKYNACRYWYWVQYHLHKQFLDASRYAAKKGVALIGDLPIGVSRNGVDIWSRPELFRLDKRMGAPPDAFTELGQNWNFPAYDWEKMMRDGFSWWRARLRSMNMYFHSVRLDHILGFFRFWDLPAHAVTGLGGHYFPSHPITKEELDSKGLWDRQRLTQPYVRSHLLERRFGKDWENVVRRFFSQGLHGTYSFKPGLDTEKALQDAMERDPVQVQGMTRQAVLHALILFLNDRCLIRDEKFPDDRFYPRYKMWDTDSFAELGHDWQIKLKELHDAYFSWRQEDLCEATARESLRHLLAASNMLLCGEDMGPGPACLPRVLSDMSIPGLRIPRVTGGPTSEYPYLSVASTSTHDMSTLACWWDSLPASSRDEMWRSFGCTGPAPLKCSPPVAKQIVQSILASPSILAVLPLQDLLDTCAATVTKDPKSDQINFPGTDHLWRWRASWHIEDLLSNKSVVNHFASMILASGRYKR
;
A
#
# COMPACT_ATOMS: atom_id res chain seq x y z
N MET A 1 -31.95 -5.38 -65.17
CA MET A 1 -33.40 -5.43 -65.43
C MET A 1 -34.08 -4.92 -64.17
N HIS A 2 -34.55 -3.66 -64.13
CA HIS A 2 -35.88 -3.17 -64.58
C HIS A 2 -36.99 -3.55 -63.58
N SER A 3 -37.92 -2.68 -63.15
CA SER A 3 -38.25 -1.26 -63.45
C SER A 3 -38.85 -0.58 -62.18
N ILE A 4 -38.82 0.75 -61.89
CA ILE A 4 -39.23 1.98 -62.64
C ILE A 4 -40.76 1.98 -62.91
N PRO A 5 -41.55 3.07 -62.67
CA PRO A 5 -41.24 4.53 -62.59
C PRO A 5 -41.67 5.25 -61.26
N GLY A 6 -41.57 6.58 -61.04
CA GLY A 6 -40.89 7.67 -61.77
C GLY A 6 -41.45 9.11 -61.51
N THR A 7 -40.73 10.15 -62.01
CA THR A 7 -41.03 11.63 -62.02
C THR A 7 -40.49 12.43 -60.79
N LEU A 8 -39.50 13.36 -60.83
CA LEU A 8 -39.25 14.64 -61.58
C LEU A 8 -40.21 15.79 -61.15
N MET A 9 -39.85 17.08 -61.00
CA MET A 9 -38.83 18.03 -61.53
C MET A 9 -38.55 19.15 -60.45
N LEU A 10 -37.67 20.18 -60.57
CA LEU A 10 -36.31 20.44 -61.13
C LEU A 10 -35.84 21.88 -60.69
N LEU A 11 -34.57 22.27 -60.93
CA LEU A 11 -33.96 23.65 -60.85
C LEU A 11 -33.86 24.32 -59.43
N THR A 12 -32.75 24.78 -58.83
CA THR A 12 -31.42 25.40 -59.18
C THR A 12 -31.38 26.94 -59.34
N VAL A 13 -30.49 27.62 -58.58
CA VAL A 13 -29.72 28.83 -58.96
C VAL A 13 -28.57 29.12 -57.95
N LYS A 14 -27.40 29.55 -58.43
CA LYS A 14 -26.23 30.17 -57.73
C LYS A 14 -26.14 31.65 -58.18
N PRO A 15 -25.33 32.60 -57.63
CA PRO A 15 -24.17 32.51 -56.71
C PRO A 15 -24.29 33.48 -55.48
N VAL A 16 -23.28 33.94 -54.71
CA VAL A 16 -22.12 34.86 -55.00
C VAL A 16 -21.08 34.80 -53.86
N PHE A 17 -19.79 35.04 -54.16
CA PHE A 17 -18.71 35.37 -53.20
C PHE A 17 -18.47 36.90 -53.14
N ILE A 18 -18.48 37.52 -51.95
CA ILE A 18 -17.88 38.85 -51.67
C ILE A 18 -17.24 38.81 -50.26
N SER A 19 -16.15 39.56 -50.06
CA SER A 19 -15.39 39.66 -48.81
C SER A 19 -15.91 40.76 -47.86
N GLY A 20 -15.58 40.66 -46.56
CA GLY A 20 -15.87 41.70 -45.56
C GLY A 20 -15.22 41.41 -44.20
N ASN A 21 -14.74 42.45 -43.52
CA ASN A 21 -14.06 42.36 -42.22
C ASN A 21 -14.96 42.74 -41.04
N MET A 22 -14.68 42.12 -39.89
CA MET A 22 -14.83 42.65 -38.52
C MET A 22 -16.23 42.87 -37.86
N THR A 23 -16.21 42.61 -36.54
CA THR A 23 -16.99 43.23 -35.44
C THR A 23 -18.50 42.98 -35.26
N HIS A 24 -18.78 42.18 -34.22
CA HIS A 24 -19.78 42.37 -33.14
C HIS A 24 -21.31 42.37 -33.38
N TYR A 25 -21.96 41.63 -32.45
CA TYR A 25 -23.29 41.81 -31.82
C TYR A 25 -24.58 41.16 -32.38
N ARG A 26 -25.16 40.31 -31.50
CA ARG A 26 -26.61 40.05 -31.21
C ARG A 26 -27.56 39.49 -32.30
N ILE A 27 -28.10 38.30 -31.99
CA ILE A 27 -29.46 37.81 -32.36
C ILE A 27 -30.12 37.22 -31.07
N PRO A 28 -31.47 37.24 -30.89
CA PRO A 28 -32.09 37.27 -29.53
C PRO A 28 -32.83 35.99 -29.08
N ARG A 29 -33.39 36.03 -27.86
CA ARG A 29 -34.26 35.00 -27.23
C ARG A 29 -35.74 35.11 -27.63
N MET A 30 -36.39 33.95 -27.79
CA MET A 30 -37.74 33.56 -27.32
C MET A 30 -37.84 32.03 -27.51
N PHE A 31 -38.52 31.20 -26.71
CA PHE A 31 -39.73 31.40 -25.90
C PHE A 31 -39.56 30.98 -24.42
N ASP A 32 -40.57 31.34 -23.61
CA ASP A 32 -40.86 30.84 -22.26
C ASP A 32 -42.38 30.57 -22.18
N ILE A 33 -42.80 29.57 -21.39
CA ILE A 33 -44.14 29.45 -20.80
C ILE A 33 -44.07 28.48 -19.60
N ARG A 34 -44.27 29.04 -18.40
CA ARG A 34 -44.77 28.31 -17.22
C ARG A 34 -46.01 29.03 -16.70
N ARG A 35 -47.20 28.44 -16.84
CA ARG A 35 -48.40 28.65 -16.00
C ARG A 35 -49.61 27.84 -16.52
N LEU A 36 -50.06 26.85 -15.75
CA LEU A 36 -51.42 26.82 -15.19
C LEU A 36 -51.53 25.74 -14.10
N VAL A 37 -52.39 25.97 -13.10
CA VAL A 37 -52.74 25.04 -12.00
C VAL A 37 -54.20 25.33 -11.59
N LEU A 38 -54.87 24.32 -11.00
CA LEU A 38 -56.19 24.32 -10.33
C LEU A 38 -57.49 24.05 -11.16
N VAL A 39 -58.12 22.92 -10.78
CA VAL A 39 -59.56 22.75 -10.42
C VAL A 39 -60.60 22.45 -11.53
N THR A 40 -61.62 21.66 -11.13
CA THR A 40 -62.81 21.16 -11.88
C THR A 40 -62.64 19.77 -12.54
N ILE A 41 -63.72 19.02 -12.79
CA ILE A 41 -64.37 18.04 -11.87
C ILE A 41 -65.50 17.27 -12.63
N LEU A 42 -65.71 15.96 -12.36
CA LEU A 42 -66.74 15.06 -12.96
C LEU A 42 -66.50 14.72 -14.47
N ILE A 43 -66.97 13.61 -15.09
CA ILE A 43 -67.86 12.49 -14.65
C ILE A 43 -67.64 11.19 -15.48
N LEU A 44 -67.96 10.01 -14.90
CA LEU A 44 -68.20 8.66 -15.51
C LEU A 44 -67.08 8.02 -16.38
N SER A 45 -66.79 6.71 -16.31
CA SER A 45 -67.30 5.55 -15.52
C SER A 45 -66.21 4.43 -15.50
N THR A 46 -66.34 3.21 -14.97
CA THR A 46 -67.48 2.36 -14.54
C THR A 46 -67.07 1.39 -13.39
N THR A 47 -67.79 0.28 -13.20
CA THR A 47 -67.64 -0.78 -12.18
C THR A 47 -66.96 -2.06 -12.75
N ILE A 48 -66.49 -3.08 -12.01
CA ILE A 48 -67.07 -3.93 -10.92
C ILE A 48 -65.90 -4.43 -10.01
N SER A 49 -65.88 -4.28 -8.66
CA SER A 49 -66.43 -5.16 -7.57
C SER A 49 -65.80 -6.58 -7.50
N VAL A 50 -65.52 -7.29 -6.38
CA VAL A 50 -65.89 -7.35 -4.93
C VAL A 50 -64.61 -7.76 -4.12
N THR A 51 -64.24 -7.21 -2.95
CA THR A 51 -64.56 -7.57 -1.51
C THR A 51 -64.13 -9.01 -1.09
N ASP A 52 -63.61 -9.35 0.11
CA ASP A 52 -63.85 -8.95 1.53
C ASP A 52 -62.58 -8.45 2.27
N CYS A 53 -62.60 -7.45 3.19
CA CYS A 53 -63.19 -7.34 4.56
C CYS A 53 -62.44 -8.17 5.64
N ILE A 54 -62.00 -7.61 6.78
CA ILE A 54 -62.81 -7.17 7.96
C ILE A 54 -62.17 -5.93 8.70
N THR A 55 -62.90 -5.36 9.68
CA THR A 55 -62.85 -3.96 10.19
C THR A 55 -61.98 -3.61 11.42
N PHE A 56 -61.68 -2.31 11.55
CA PHE A 56 -61.28 -1.54 12.76
C PHE A 56 -62.39 -1.49 13.87
N PRO A 57 -62.09 -1.07 15.13
CA PRO A 57 -62.24 0.36 15.53
C PRO A 57 -61.23 0.90 16.58
N CYS A 58 -61.27 2.22 16.84
CA CYS A 58 -60.36 2.98 17.72
C CYS A 58 -60.98 3.35 19.09
N ILE A 59 -60.13 3.72 20.06
CA ILE A 59 -60.48 4.59 21.22
C ILE A 59 -59.38 5.67 21.38
N ALA A 60 -59.74 6.86 21.87
CA ALA A 60 -58.87 8.05 21.98
C ALA A 60 -58.97 8.72 23.39
N PRO A 61 -58.58 10.00 23.67
CA PRO A 61 -57.55 10.24 24.69
C PRO A 61 -57.88 11.23 25.83
N LEU A 62 -57.04 11.26 26.88
CA LEU A 62 -56.96 12.28 27.95
C LEU A 62 -55.46 12.52 28.26
N LEU A 63 -54.85 13.70 28.07
CA LEU A 63 -54.91 14.98 28.80
C LEU A 63 -54.00 15.06 30.07
N GLY A 64 -53.26 16.17 30.21
CA GLY A 64 -52.23 16.44 31.25
C GLY A 64 -52.75 17.09 32.55
N PRO A 65 -51.96 17.86 33.36
CA PRO A 65 -51.14 19.00 32.88
C PRO A 65 -49.78 19.26 33.65
N THR A 66 -49.44 20.52 33.99
CA THR A 66 -48.09 21.15 34.05
C THR A 66 -47.53 21.59 35.44
N ILE A 67 -46.18 21.56 35.60
CA ILE A 67 -45.20 22.61 36.06
C ILE A 67 -45.71 23.71 37.07
N PRO A 68 -45.10 24.02 38.26
CA PRO A 68 -43.80 24.79 38.38
C PRO A 68 -42.91 24.78 39.69
N SER A 69 -41.64 25.22 39.54
CA SER A 69 -40.75 26.10 40.38
C SER A 69 -40.31 25.86 41.88
N ALA A 70 -38.98 25.64 42.07
CA ALA A 70 -37.97 26.28 43.00
C ALA A 70 -38.19 26.34 44.57
N PRO A 71 -37.22 26.77 45.45
CA PRO A 71 -35.79 27.15 45.29
C PRO A 71 -34.75 26.60 46.36
N SER A 72 -33.44 26.82 46.07
CA SER A 72 -32.25 27.08 46.93
C SER A 72 -31.90 26.35 48.26
N ARG A 73 -30.62 25.91 48.38
CA ARG A 73 -29.57 26.60 49.18
C ARG A 73 -28.14 26.05 48.99
N GLU A 74 -27.15 26.88 49.34
CA GLU A 74 -25.69 26.66 49.22
C GLU A 74 -25.05 26.50 50.64
N PRO A 75 -23.76 26.09 50.79
CA PRO A 75 -22.69 27.11 50.79
C PRO A 75 -21.29 26.69 50.26
N SER A 76 -20.60 27.64 49.64
CA SER A 76 -19.14 27.74 49.37
C SER A 76 -18.37 28.21 50.66
N PRO A 77 -17.06 28.63 50.68
CA PRO A 77 -16.09 28.86 49.58
C PRO A 77 -14.56 28.59 49.84
N ALA A 78 -13.74 28.88 48.81
CA ALA A 78 -12.34 29.39 48.86
C ALA A 78 -11.20 28.42 49.31
N ARG A 79 -9.90 28.56 48.92
CA ARG A 79 -9.11 29.33 47.91
C ARG A 79 -7.65 28.75 47.93
N SER A 80 -6.70 28.96 47.01
CA SER A 80 -6.67 29.22 45.54
C SER A 80 -5.21 29.45 45.06
N ARG A 81 -4.90 29.19 43.77
CA ARG A 81 -3.67 29.55 42.99
C ARG A 81 -2.41 28.67 43.10
N THR A 82 -2.09 27.98 41.99
CA THR A 82 -0.94 28.21 41.03
C THR A 82 0.30 29.00 41.52
N PRO A 83 1.52 28.78 40.98
CA PRO A 83 1.78 28.35 39.58
C PRO A 83 2.99 27.40 39.30
N GLU A 84 3.19 27.17 37.99
CA GLU A 84 4.46 26.96 37.25
C GLU A 84 5.22 25.60 37.21
N ASP A 85 5.68 25.35 35.98
CA ASP A 85 6.61 24.34 35.44
C ASP A 85 8.09 24.64 35.88
N PRO A 86 9.15 23.82 35.62
CA PRO A 86 9.39 23.15 34.32
C PRO A 86 10.24 21.85 34.23
N MET A 87 10.24 21.31 33.00
CA MET A 87 11.39 20.70 32.25
C MET A 87 12.01 19.35 32.66
N ASP A 88 12.58 18.74 31.60
CA ASP A 88 13.62 17.70 31.52
C ASP A 88 13.48 16.37 32.29
N MET A 89 13.57 15.27 31.52
CA MET A 89 14.42 14.15 31.96
C MET A 89 15.07 13.40 30.78
N GLN A 90 16.40 13.39 30.76
CA GLN A 90 17.25 12.63 29.84
C GLN A 90 17.24 11.11 30.15
N LEU A 91 17.81 10.31 29.25
CA LEU A 91 17.95 8.85 29.43
C LEU A 91 18.63 8.47 30.76
N ARG A 92 18.07 7.47 31.46
CA ARG A 92 18.82 6.63 32.40
C ARG A 92 18.51 5.14 32.25
N LEU A 93 19.55 4.36 31.95
CA LEU A 93 19.58 2.93 32.22
C LEU A 93 19.30 2.68 33.71
N THR A 94 18.39 1.77 34.02
CA THR A 94 18.09 1.38 35.40
C THR A 94 17.96 -0.15 35.51
N ILE A 95 18.86 -0.77 36.26
CA ILE A 95 18.67 -2.14 36.77
C ILE A 95 17.88 -2.02 38.08
N ARG A 96 16.83 -2.82 38.26
CA ARG A 96 16.11 -2.96 39.54
C ARG A 96 15.80 -4.42 39.83
N GLY A 97 16.35 -4.93 40.93
CA GLY A 97 15.58 -5.81 41.80
C GLY A 97 14.52 -4.98 42.55
N GLY A 98 13.47 -5.63 43.03
CA GLY A 98 12.38 -4.93 43.72
C GLY A 98 12.61 -4.80 45.22
N ASP A 99 12.15 -3.71 45.82
CA ASP A 99 11.18 -3.79 46.91
C ASP A 99 10.47 -2.44 47.13
N LEU A 100 9.30 -2.45 47.77
CA LEU A 100 8.48 -1.24 47.95
C LEU A 100 7.89 -1.18 49.37
N ALA A 101 8.59 -0.51 50.28
CA ALA A 101 8.16 -0.29 51.66
C ALA A 101 8.31 1.19 52.07
N VAL A 102 7.22 1.83 52.50
CA VAL A 102 7.21 3.23 52.94
C VAL A 102 7.38 3.32 54.45
N SER A 103 8.49 3.92 54.91
CA SER A 103 8.63 4.43 56.29
C SER A 103 9.47 5.70 56.30
N LYS A 104 9.44 6.47 57.40
CA LYS A 104 9.80 7.89 57.42
C LYS A 104 11.13 8.18 58.13
N THR A 105 12.09 8.82 57.43
CA THR A 105 12.99 9.91 57.95
C THR A 105 13.97 9.61 59.12
N PRO A 106 14.92 10.52 59.45
CA PRO A 106 15.85 11.27 58.58
C PRO A 106 17.33 11.23 59.09
N ARG A 107 18.22 11.95 58.38
CA ARG A 107 19.63 12.39 58.68
C ARG A 107 20.72 11.68 57.85
N ALA A 108 21.92 12.24 57.62
CA ALA A 108 22.44 13.60 57.34
C ALA A 108 23.99 13.57 57.43
N ARG A 109 24.70 14.50 56.75
CA ARG A 109 26.18 14.67 56.67
C ARG A 109 26.88 13.60 55.78
N SER A 110 27.63 13.96 54.73
CA SER A 110 28.95 14.66 54.60
C SER A 110 30.14 13.67 54.72
N GLU A 111 31.32 13.84 54.09
CA GLU A 111 31.94 14.97 53.36
C GLU A 111 33.18 14.50 52.55
N SER A 112 33.58 15.20 51.46
CA SER A 112 34.90 15.13 50.75
C SER A 112 35.36 13.78 50.13
N GLY A 113 36.29 13.72 49.16
CA GLY A 113 36.87 14.75 48.28
C GLY A 113 38.28 14.39 47.72
N VAL A 114 38.58 14.82 46.46
CA VAL A 114 39.93 14.87 45.80
C VAL A 114 40.59 13.49 45.48
N GLY A 115 41.34 13.25 44.39
CA GLY A 115 41.62 13.99 43.15
C GLY A 115 42.91 13.48 42.43
N ASP A 116 43.03 13.69 41.11
CA ASP A 116 44.25 13.63 40.25
C ASP A 116 45.11 12.31 40.17
N SER A 117 46.00 12.07 39.18
CA SER A 117 46.09 12.44 37.74
C SER A 117 47.20 11.61 37.01
N THR A 118 47.19 11.54 35.65
CA THR A 118 48.27 11.00 34.75
C THR A 118 48.61 9.47 34.85
N GLY A 119 49.26 8.79 33.88
CA GLY A 119 49.61 9.10 32.47
C GLY A 119 50.49 8.00 31.78
N SER A 120 50.26 7.78 30.45
CA SER A 120 51.19 7.29 29.37
C SER A 120 52.04 5.98 29.44
N GLU A 121 52.07 5.24 28.29
CA GLU A 121 53.18 4.40 27.73
C GLU A 121 53.59 3.05 28.43
N THR A 122 54.20 1.99 27.82
CA THR A 122 54.49 1.54 26.42
C THR A 122 54.79 0.01 26.28
N ASP A 123 54.68 -0.52 25.05
CA ASP A 123 55.41 -1.64 24.36
C ASP A 123 55.69 -3.08 24.91
N SER A 124 55.04 -4.05 24.22
CA SER A 124 55.65 -5.10 23.33
C SER A 124 56.29 -6.45 23.81
N THR A 125 56.21 -7.46 22.91
CA THR A 125 57.03 -8.72 22.76
C THR A 125 56.95 -9.85 23.82
N LEU A 126 57.39 -11.11 23.59
CA LEU A 126 57.11 -12.13 22.54
C LEU A 126 57.56 -13.56 23.00
N LEU A 127 57.03 -14.62 22.38
CA LEU A 127 57.59 -16.00 22.16
C LEU A 127 57.73 -17.08 23.29
N ASP A 128 57.20 -18.27 22.93
CA ASP A 128 57.68 -19.66 23.04
C ASP A 128 57.88 -20.54 24.33
N VAL A 129 57.00 -21.56 24.41
CA VAL A 129 57.27 -23.03 24.40
C VAL A 129 58.23 -23.69 25.41
N SER A 130 57.69 -24.60 26.24
CA SER A 130 58.11 -26.04 26.34
C SER A 130 57.25 -26.82 27.37
N SER A 131 57.57 -28.08 27.70
CA SER A 131 56.63 -29.02 28.38
C SER A 131 57.27 -30.10 29.28
N LYS A 132 56.54 -30.54 30.34
CA LYS A 132 56.37 -31.96 30.80
C LYS A 132 55.61 -32.20 32.14
N MET A 133 54.51 -32.94 32.06
CA MET A 133 54.22 -34.24 32.74
C MET A 133 54.06 -34.42 34.29
N ARG A 134 52.80 -34.76 34.70
CA ARG A 134 52.32 -35.69 35.77
C ARG A 134 52.69 -35.51 37.28
N VAL A 135 51.67 -35.68 38.14
CA VAL A 135 51.46 -36.79 39.10
C VAL A 135 49.96 -36.85 39.52
N MET A 136 49.49 -37.93 40.18
CA MET A 136 48.08 -38.27 40.47
C MET A 136 47.66 -37.97 41.93
N SER A 137 46.36 -37.75 42.20
CA SER A 137 45.55 -38.49 43.22
C SER A 137 44.10 -37.98 43.38
N SER A 138 43.25 -38.80 44.00
CA SER A 138 41.84 -38.60 44.41
C SER A 138 41.68 -37.58 45.57
N VAL A 139 40.51 -37.10 46.04
CA VAL A 139 39.13 -37.63 46.29
C VAL A 139 38.15 -36.41 46.40
N PRO A 140 36.83 -36.54 46.67
CA PRO A 140 35.70 -37.13 45.92
C PRO A 140 34.69 -36.10 45.32
N GLY A 141 33.81 -36.58 44.43
CA GLY A 141 32.36 -36.33 44.58
C GLY A 141 31.77 -34.92 44.40
N ASN A 142 32.09 -34.22 43.30
CA ASN A 142 31.41 -32.96 42.98
C ASN A 142 29.98 -33.22 42.44
N ARG A 143 28.93 -32.93 43.22
CA ARG A 143 27.55 -32.83 42.71
C ARG A 143 27.37 -31.45 42.05
N PRO A 144 26.69 -31.32 40.89
CA PRO A 144 26.41 -30.02 40.30
C PRO A 144 25.62 -29.12 41.26
N ILE A 145 26.10 -27.88 41.45
CA ILE A 145 25.52 -26.91 42.40
C ILE A 145 24.12 -26.42 41.93
N THR A 146 23.75 -26.70 40.68
CA THR A 146 22.48 -26.32 40.05
C THR A 146 21.23 -27.05 40.60
N THR A 147 21.38 -28.11 41.41
CA THR A 147 20.24 -28.90 41.93
C THR A 147 19.44 -28.16 43.01
N GLY A 148 18.62 -27.19 42.59
CA GLY A 148 17.66 -26.47 43.43
C GLY A 148 17.44 -24.98 43.07
N MET A 149 18.19 -24.43 42.11
CA MET A 149 18.00 -23.03 41.69
C MET A 149 16.80 -22.86 40.75
N LYS A 150 16.08 -21.73 40.91
CA LYS A 150 15.08 -21.24 39.96
C LYS A 150 15.73 -20.24 39.00
N ILE A 151 15.46 -20.35 37.70
CA ILE A 151 15.96 -19.41 36.68
C ILE A 151 14.78 -18.86 35.87
N ALA A 152 14.71 -17.54 35.72
CA ALA A 152 13.72 -16.86 34.92
C ALA A 152 14.30 -16.62 33.51
N VAL A 153 13.76 -17.29 32.51
CA VAL A 153 14.23 -17.23 31.13
C VAL A 153 13.23 -16.46 30.27
N LYS A 154 13.73 -15.39 29.64
CA LYS A 154 13.00 -14.57 28.68
C LYS A 154 13.52 -14.86 27.26
N PHE A 155 12.66 -15.43 26.42
CA PHE A 155 12.89 -15.58 25.00
C PHE A 155 12.36 -14.33 24.28
N ARG A 156 13.09 -13.84 23.28
CA ARG A 156 12.67 -12.73 22.42
C ARG A 156 13.11 -13.00 20.98
N ILE A 157 12.19 -12.90 20.03
CA ILE A 157 12.46 -13.05 18.60
C ILE A 157 11.79 -11.91 17.82
N ASN A 158 12.50 -11.31 16.87
CA ASN A 158 11.91 -10.41 15.90
C ASN A 158 11.41 -11.22 14.68
N TYR A 159 10.09 -11.22 14.42
CA TYR A 159 9.41 -11.97 13.36
C TYR A 159 8.09 -11.27 12.91
N SER A 160 7.87 -11.13 11.60
CA SER A 160 6.64 -10.54 11.03
C SER A 160 5.61 -11.60 10.65
N THR A 161 4.58 -11.84 11.48
CA THR A 161 3.49 -12.79 11.18
C THR A 161 2.40 -12.20 10.27
N ARG A 162 1.63 -13.05 9.59
CA ARG A 162 0.40 -12.65 8.90
C ARG A 162 -0.77 -12.52 9.90
N TRP A 163 -1.94 -12.09 9.44
CA TRP A 163 -3.11 -11.96 10.30
C TRP A 163 -3.62 -13.36 10.72
N GLY A 164 -3.99 -13.52 12.00
CA GLY A 164 -4.34 -14.83 12.58
C GLY A 164 -3.15 -15.77 12.85
N GLU A 165 -1.92 -15.37 12.53
CA GLU A 165 -0.72 -16.15 12.82
C GLU A 165 -0.04 -15.70 14.13
N ASN A 166 0.18 -16.66 15.02
CA ASN A 166 0.88 -16.48 16.29
C ASN A 166 2.23 -17.19 16.26
N VAL A 167 3.27 -16.57 16.83
CA VAL A 167 4.53 -17.27 17.10
C VAL A 167 4.37 -18.13 18.37
N ILE A 168 4.71 -19.41 18.26
CA ILE A 168 4.80 -20.36 19.37
C ILE A 168 6.27 -20.74 19.60
N ILE A 169 6.67 -20.87 20.87
CA ILE A 169 7.89 -21.56 21.29
C ILE A 169 7.57 -22.97 21.82
N VAL A 170 8.38 -23.95 21.45
CA VAL A 170 8.29 -25.34 21.90
C VAL A 170 9.69 -25.87 22.24
N GLY A 171 9.85 -26.68 23.30
CA GLY A 171 11.19 -27.09 23.75
C GLY A 171 11.24 -28.16 24.85
N SER A 172 12.43 -28.40 25.38
CA SER A 172 12.81 -29.61 26.13
C SER A 172 12.57 -29.63 27.63
N THR A 173 11.94 -28.59 28.19
CA THR A 173 11.42 -28.59 29.56
C THR A 173 9.90 -28.43 29.54
N ASP A 174 9.21 -28.81 30.61
CA ASP A 174 7.74 -28.80 30.65
C ASP A 174 7.16 -27.38 30.47
N GLU A 175 7.89 -26.36 30.91
CA GLU A 175 7.57 -24.95 30.69
C GLU A 175 7.55 -24.57 29.20
N LEU A 176 8.24 -25.32 28.34
CA LEU A 176 8.22 -25.18 26.88
C LEU A 176 7.50 -26.35 26.17
N GLY A 177 6.83 -27.24 26.91
CA GLY A 177 6.04 -28.35 26.35
C GLY A 177 6.69 -29.75 26.38
N GLY A 178 7.87 -29.89 26.97
CA GLY A 178 8.44 -31.19 27.36
C GLY A 178 8.90 -32.11 26.21
N ILE A 179 9.47 -31.54 25.14
CA ILE A 179 9.98 -32.32 23.99
C ILE A 179 11.50 -32.45 24.06
N SER A 180 12.01 -33.64 24.36
CA SER A 180 13.45 -33.94 24.44
C SER A 180 14.25 -33.54 23.18
N ASN A 181 13.62 -33.55 22.00
CA ASN A 181 14.19 -33.05 20.74
C ASN A 181 13.13 -32.34 19.88
N PRO A 182 13.12 -31.00 19.73
CA PRO A 182 12.15 -30.27 18.91
C PRO A 182 12.43 -30.40 17.39
N SER A 183 12.45 -31.64 16.90
CA SER A 183 12.42 -31.99 15.48
C SER A 183 11.14 -31.47 14.82
N GLU A 184 11.07 -31.43 13.50
CA GLU A 184 9.88 -30.85 12.84
C GLU A 184 8.63 -31.68 13.07
N ALA A 185 8.74 -33.01 12.90
CA ALA A 185 7.63 -33.92 13.14
C ALA A 185 7.17 -33.86 14.61
N GLU A 186 8.09 -33.73 15.57
CA GLU A 186 7.72 -33.61 17.00
C GLU A 186 7.12 -32.24 17.31
N THR A 187 7.62 -31.15 16.71
CA THR A 187 7.04 -29.80 16.86
C THR A 187 5.62 -29.76 16.30
N ARG A 188 5.38 -30.29 15.09
CA ARG A 188 4.03 -30.41 14.49
C ARG A 188 3.09 -31.24 15.38
N ARG A 189 3.52 -32.43 15.83
CA ARG A 189 2.73 -33.28 16.75
C ARG A 189 2.40 -32.59 18.07
N ALA A 190 3.36 -31.90 18.67
CA ALA A 190 3.19 -31.27 19.97
C ALA A 190 2.31 -30.01 19.92
N ILE A 191 2.34 -29.27 18.81
CA ILE A 191 1.36 -28.20 18.54
C ILE A 191 -0.04 -28.79 18.41
N ALA A 192 -0.22 -29.87 17.64
CA ALA A 192 -1.49 -30.58 17.54
C ALA A 192 -1.97 -31.19 18.88
N MET A 193 -1.06 -31.41 19.84
CA MET A 193 -1.34 -31.82 21.22
C MET A 193 -1.43 -30.64 22.21
N GLY A 194 -1.46 -29.39 21.73
CA GLY A 194 -1.61 -28.18 22.57
C GLY A 194 -0.44 -27.86 23.51
N LYS A 195 0.76 -28.43 23.28
CA LYS A 195 1.89 -28.34 24.23
C LYS A 195 2.74 -27.06 24.11
N GLY A 196 2.80 -26.48 22.91
CA GLY A 196 3.57 -25.26 22.63
C GLY A 196 3.04 -24.02 23.36
N LYS A 197 3.91 -23.02 23.57
CA LYS A 197 3.56 -21.78 24.27
C LYS A 197 3.48 -20.62 23.29
N VAL A 198 2.33 -19.94 23.24
CA VAL A 198 2.17 -18.71 22.45
C VAL A 198 3.04 -17.60 23.04
N MET A 199 3.82 -16.95 22.18
CA MET A 199 4.62 -15.78 22.52
C MET A 199 3.74 -14.53 22.48
N ARG A 200 4.00 -13.58 23.37
CA ARG A 200 3.34 -12.27 23.38
C ARG A 200 4.03 -11.34 22.39
N TYR A 201 3.28 -10.81 21.41
CA TYR A 201 3.75 -9.69 20.59
C TYR A 201 4.00 -8.43 21.43
N ILE A 202 5.05 -7.66 21.08
CA ILE A 202 5.41 -6.40 21.73
C ILE A 202 5.18 -5.23 20.76
N ALA A 203 6.07 -5.06 19.77
CA ALA A 203 6.14 -3.97 18.80
C ALA A 203 7.23 -4.28 17.76
N ASN A 204 7.20 -3.62 16.59
CA ASN A 204 8.25 -3.73 15.55
C ASN A 204 8.59 -5.18 15.11
N GLY A 205 7.65 -6.11 15.20
CA GLY A 205 7.92 -7.54 14.94
C GLY A 205 8.46 -8.31 16.15
N ASP A 206 8.75 -7.70 17.29
CA ASP A 206 9.20 -8.44 18.48
C ASP A 206 8.08 -9.27 19.12
N TRP A 207 8.39 -10.53 19.40
CA TRP A 207 7.63 -11.46 20.24
C TRP A 207 8.47 -11.86 21.44
N GLU A 208 7.86 -12.03 22.61
CA GLU A 208 8.53 -12.57 23.80
C GLU A 208 7.74 -13.68 24.49
N TYR A 209 8.46 -14.58 25.15
CA TYR A 209 7.91 -15.52 26.11
C TYR A 209 8.78 -15.52 27.36
N VAL A 210 8.17 -15.49 28.54
CA VAL A 210 8.89 -15.46 29.83
C VAL A 210 8.37 -16.60 30.69
N THR A 211 9.29 -17.38 31.25
CA THR A 211 8.95 -18.48 32.16
C THR A 211 10.01 -18.66 33.25
N VAL A 212 9.69 -19.40 34.31
CA VAL A 212 10.61 -19.70 35.42
C VAL A 212 10.78 -21.21 35.50
N MET A 213 12.00 -21.68 35.18
CA MET A 213 12.35 -23.10 35.16
C MET A 213 12.92 -23.55 36.51
N HIS A 214 12.54 -24.76 36.96
CA HIS A 214 13.05 -25.34 38.20
C HIS A 214 13.04 -26.89 38.21
N PRO A 215 14.19 -27.55 38.47
CA PRO A 215 15.52 -26.98 38.68
C PRO A 215 16.07 -26.32 37.39
N ALA A 216 16.99 -25.37 37.54
CA ALA A 216 17.62 -24.70 36.41
C ALA A 216 18.27 -25.74 35.44
N PRO A 217 17.84 -25.79 34.17
CA PRO A 217 18.25 -26.86 33.26
C PRO A 217 19.70 -26.70 32.80
N THR A 218 20.43 -27.81 32.71
CA THR A 218 21.84 -27.85 32.24
C THR A 218 21.98 -27.70 30.71
N GLY A 219 20.88 -27.49 29.99
CA GLY A 219 20.81 -27.29 28.55
C GLY A 219 19.36 -27.17 28.09
N LEU A 220 19.11 -26.45 26.99
CA LEU A 220 17.76 -26.15 26.53
C LEU A 220 17.64 -26.24 25.01
N SER A 221 16.94 -27.25 24.52
CA SER A 221 16.55 -27.35 23.11
C SER A 221 15.18 -26.69 22.94
N TYR A 222 15.05 -25.74 22.02
CA TYR A 222 13.77 -25.09 21.71
C TYR A 222 13.69 -24.69 20.23
N ARG A 223 12.48 -24.45 19.75
CA ARG A 223 12.17 -24.04 18.37
C ARG A 223 10.98 -23.08 18.36
N TYR A 224 11.02 -22.13 17.44
CA TYR A 224 9.89 -21.27 17.11
C TYR A 224 9.10 -21.85 15.94
N ALA A 225 7.78 -21.71 15.96
CA ALA A 225 6.86 -22.15 14.91
C ALA A 225 5.70 -21.15 14.78
N LEU A 226 5.05 -21.12 13.61
CA LEU A 226 3.81 -20.36 13.41
C LEU A 226 2.60 -21.28 13.54
N VAL A 227 1.53 -20.76 14.11
CA VAL A 227 0.20 -21.40 14.11
C VAL A 227 -0.86 -20.41 13.69
N ARG A 228 -1.84 -20.87 12.91
CA ARG A 228 -3.11 -20.13 12.72
C ARG A 228 -4.04 -20.37 13.91
N GLU A 229 -5.04 -19.53 14.11
CA GLU A 229 -6.03 -19.62 15.21
C GLU A 229 -6.76 -20.98 15.31
N LYS A 230 -6.83 -21.77 14.23
CA LYS A 230 -7.37 -23.14 14.21
C LYS A 230 -6.43 -24.21 14.79
N GLY A 231 -5.22 -23.86 15.22
CA GLY A 231 -4.25 -24.78 15.84
C GLY A 231 -3.36 -25.56 14.87
N GLU A 232 -3.53 -25.38 13.55
CA GLU A 232 -2.67 -26.02 12.56
C GLU A 232 -1.31 -25.30 12.44
N PRO A 233 -0.18 -26.05 12.46
CA PRO A 233 1.17 -25.47 12.40
C PRO A 233 1.63 -25.19 10.96
N LEU A 234 1.78 -23.89 10.64
CA LEU A 234 2.54 -23.44 9.48
C LEU A 234 4.04 -23.50 9.81
N VAL A 235 4.68 -24.65 9.54
CA VAL A 235 6.12 -24.78 9.79
C VAL A 235 6.93 -24.30 8.59
N GLU A 236 7.22 -23.00 8.57
CA GLU A 236 8.44 -22.47 7.97
C GLU A 236 9.37 -21.97 9.09
N GLY A 237 10.33 -22.80 9.48
CA GLY A 237 11.27 -22.45 10.55
C GLY A 237 12.23 -23.61 10.86
N GLY A 238 13.50 -23.45 10.52
CA GLY A 238 14.54 -24.45 10.76
C GLY A 238 14.81 -24.73 12.25
N ILE A 239 15.53 -25.82 12.54
CA ILE A 239 15.95 -26.13 13.91
C ILE A 239 16.94 -25.05 14.39
N ARG A 240 16.83 -24.66 15.66
CA ARG A 240 17.83 -23.87 16.38
C ARG A 240 18.23 -24.63 17.64
N TYR A 241 19.49 -24.47 18.04
CA TYR A 241 20.05 -25.08 19.26
C TYR A 241 20.62 -23.96 20.13
N GLY A 242 19.90 -23.62 21.21
CA GLY A 242 20.42 -22.71 22.23
C GLY A 242 21.47 -23.41 23.08
N ARG A 243 22.75 -23.12 22.86
CA ARG A 243 23.80 -23.52 23.82
C ARG A 243 23.97 -22.47 24.89
N TYR A 244 23.88 -22.92 26.13
CA TYR A 244 24.41 -22.18 27.28
C TYR A 244 25.94 -22.20 27.22
N LEU A 245 26.57 -21.05 27.48
CA LEU A 245 27.89 -21.03 28.09
C LEU A 245 27.80 -21.67 29.48
N ASP A 246 28.81 -22.42 29.87
CA ASP A 246 28.76 -23.27 31.06
C ASP A 246 28.45 -22.45 32.33
N ILE A 247 27.39 -22.86 33.06
CA ILE A 247 26.99 -22.23 34.32
C ILE A 247 28.08 -22.44 35.37
N ASP A 248 28.83 -23.54 35.31
CA ASP A 248 30.00 -23.75 36.17
C ASP A 248 31.08 -22.70 35.90
N ASP A 249 31.20 -22.20 34.67
CA ASP A 249 32.15 -21.14 34.30
C ASP A 249 31.65 -19.75 34.72
N LEU A 250 30.34 -19.51 34.68
CA LEU A 250 29.71 -18.30 35.24
C LEU A 250 29.84 -18.26 36.79
N VAL A 251 29.75 -19.42 37.44
CA VAL A 251 30.04 -19.59 38.88
C VAL A 251 31.54 -19.42 39.17
N ARG A 252 32.44 -19.96 38.33
CA ARG A 252 33.90 -19.77 38.48
C ARG A 252 34.32 -18.32 38.28
N GLN A 253 33.77 -17.62 37.27
CA GLN A 253 34.04 -16.20 37.02
C GLN A 253 33.51 -15.30 38.15
N SER A 254 32.33 -15.58 38.69
CA SER A 254 31.80 -14.85 39.86
C SER A 254 32.54 -15.18 41.17
N SER A 255 33.02 -16.41 41.37
CA SER A 255 33.89 -16.76 42.51
C SER A 255 35.30 -16.17 42.39
N ASN A 256 35.87 -16.08 41.18
CA ASN A 256 37.14 -15.40 40.94
C ASN A 256 37.00 -13.88 41.18
N ARG A 257 35.89 -13.25 40.79
CA ARG A 257 35.57 -11.86 41.17
C ARG A 257 35.45 -11.65 42.68
N ARG A 258 35.21 -12.71 43.48
CA ARG A 258 35.20 -12.65 44.96
C ARG A 258 36.55 -12.91 45.63
N ARG A 259 37.64 -13.15 44.89
CA ARG A 259 39.01 -13.19 45.43
C ARG A 259 39.78 -11.86 45.33
N GLY A 260 39.15 -10.81 44.80
CA GLY A 260 39.76 -9.46 44.68
C GLY A 260 39.51 -8.52 45.87
N LEU A 261 38.55 -8.80 46.76
CA LEU A 261 38.20 -7.93 47.90
C LEU A 261 37.97 -8.75 49.18
N LEU A 262 39.04 -9.03 49.91
CA LEU A 262 39.01 -9.41 51.32
C LEU A 262 40.24 -8.85 52.04
N ALA A 263 40.11 -7.64 52.57
CA ALA A 263 41.07 -7.01 53.47
C ALA A 263 40.33 -6.09 54.45
N VAL A 264 40.85 -5.99 55.68
CA VAL A 264 40.42 -5.10 56.80
C VAL A 264 39.09 -5.46 57.50
N GLY A 265 39.18 -5.69 58.82
CA GLY A 265 38.10 -5.50 59.83
C GLY A 265 36.95 -6.52 59.85
N SER A 266 36.81 -7.53 60.71
CA SER A 266 37.04 -7.75 62.16
C SER A 266 35.77 -7.66 63.03
N ALA A 267 35.42 -8.78 63.69
CA ALA A 267 34.50 -8.95 64.83
C ALA A 267 33.01 -8.55 64.66
N GLY A 268 32.11 -9.55 64.77
CA GLY A 268 30.65 -9.35 64.82
C GLY A 268 29.88 -10.67 65.03
N SER A 269 29.36 -10.87 66.25
CA SER A 269 28.50 -11.95 66.76
C SER A 269 27.77 -12.89 65.76
N SER A 270 27.90 -14.20 65.99
CA SER A 270 27.21 -15.27 65.26
C SER A 270 25.79 -15.58 65.78
N SER A 271 24.73 -15.00 65.18
CA SER A 271 23.33 -15.44 65.43
C SER A 271 22.28 -14.89 64.43
N SER A 272 22.33 -15.26 63.15
CA SER A 272 21.24 -14.95 62.18
C SER A 272 21.21 -15.76 60.86
N LEU A 273 22.20 -16.62 60.59
CA LEU A 273 22.40 -17.23 59.26
C LEU A 273 21.43 -18.37 58.87
N SER A 274 20.47 -18.74 59.72
CA SER A 274 19.55 -19.87 59.46
C SER A 274 18.23 -19.51 58.76
N GLU A 275 17.79 -18.24 58.77
CA GLU A 275 16.46 -17.86 58.22
C GLU A 275 16.53 -17.09 56.89
N ALA A 276 17.66 -16.46 56.57
CA ALA A 276 17.87 -15.70 55.33
C ALA A 276 17.92 -16.56 54.05
N ALA A 277 17.98 -17.89 54.16
CA ALA A 277 18.10 -18.81 53.03
C ALA A 277 16.79 -19.05 52.24
N SER A 278 15.65 -18.53 52.70
CA SER A 278 14.31 -18.90 52.22
C SER A 278 13.77 -18.08 51.04
N ARG A 279 14.47 -17.01 50.60
CA ARG A 279 14.04 -16.13 49.50
C ARG A 279 15.19 -15.84 48.52
N GLN A 280 15.48 -16.78 47.63
CA GLN A 280 16.21 -16.48 46.40
C GLN A 280 15.22 -16.02 45.33
N GLU A 281 15.34 -14.78 44.85
CA GLU A 281 14.73 -14.39 43.58
C GLU A 281 15.34 -15.21 42.43
N PRO A 282 14.56 -15.61 41.40
CA PRO A 282 15.09 -16.37 40.29
C PRO A 282 16.05 -15.52 39.45
N MET A 283 17.23 -16.07 39.16
CA MET A 283 18.22 -15.41 38.30
C MET A 283 17.61 -15.15 36.91
N GLN A 284 17.71 -13.93 36.38
CA GLN A 284 17.12 -13.58 35.08
C GLN A 284 18.12 -13.76 33.93
N LEU A 285 17.65 -14.36 32.83
CA LEU A 285 18.38 -14.57 31.59
C LEU A 285 17.53 -14.12 30.40
N GLU A 286 18.05 -13.27 29.52
CA GLU A 286 17.38 -12.89 28.26
C GLU A 286 18.08 -13.52 27.05
N VAL A 287 17.33 -14.31 26.29
CA VAL A 287 17.73 -14.92 25.01
C VAL A 287 17.11 -14.10 23.89
N ARG A 288 17.93 -13.33 23.17
CA ARG A 288 17.51 -12.51 22.02
C ARG A 288 17.91 -13.17 20.70
N ASP A 289 16.95 -13.37 19.82
CA ASP A 289 17.10 -13.90 18.47
C ASP A 289 16.63 -12.84 17.44
N GLN A 290 17.23 -12.81 16.25
CA GLN A 290 16.92 -11.81 15.21
C GLN A 290 16.74 -12.46 13.84
N TRP A 291 15.52 -12.41 13.30
CA TRP A 291 15.23 -12.78 11.93
C TRP A 291 15.13 -11.51 11.06
N ARG A 292 16.29 -10.94 10.71
CA ARG A 292 16.32 -9.74 9.85
C ARG A 292 16.05 -10.10 8.39
N VAL A 293 15.10 -9.39 7.79
CA VAL A 293 15.19 -8.97 6.39
C VAL A 293 15.33 -7.46 6.39
N SER A 294 16.52 -6.98 6.76
CA SER A 294 16.89 -5.59 6.47
C SER A 294 17.12 -5.48 4.97
N ARG A 295 16.28 -4.69 4.27
CA ARG A 295 16.55 -4.31 2.87
C ARG A 295 17.96 -3.73 2.82
N GLN A 296 18.88 -4.37 2.09
CA GLN A 296 20.25 -3.87 1.97
C GLN A 296 20.26 -2.80 0.88
N ASN A 297 20.76 -1.60 1.17
CA ASN A 297 20.74 -0.46 0.25
C ASN A 297 21.42 -0.82 -1.08
N GLY A 298 20.66 -0.89 -2.17
CA GLY A 298 21.22 -1.18 -3.49
C GLY A 298 20.16 -1.34 -4.58
N GLU A 299 20.40 -0.75 -5.74
CA GLU A 299 19.45 -0.71 -6.85
C GLU A 299 19.08 -2.10 -7.40
N ASP A 300 19.98 -3.08 -7.28
CA ASP A 300 19.75 -4.48 -7.67
C ASP A 300 19.07 -5.32 -6.56
N TRP A 301 18.92 -4.80 -5.34
CA TRP A 301 18.28 -5.52 -4.23
C TRP A 301 16.77 -5.67 -4.45
N VAL A 302 16.11 -4.67 -5.02
CA VAL A 302 14.65 -4.62 -5.32
C VAL A 302 14.16 -5.93 -5.93
N LEU A 303 14.79 -6.34 -7.04
CA LEU A 303 14.36 -7.52 -7.77
C LEU A 303 14.70 -8.83 -7.04
N ARG A 304 15.54 -8.82 -5.99
CA ARG A 304 15.85 -10.02 -5.19
C ARG A 304 14.76 -10.38 -4.20
N THR A 305 13.81 -9.48 -3.91
CA THR A 305 12.67 -9.80 -3.02
C THR A 305 11.31 -9.77 -3.71
N ASP A 306 11.22 -9.06 -4.84
CA ASP A 306 9.91 -8.63 -5.34
C ASP A 306 9.34 -9.60 -6.40
N ALA A 307 8.04 -9.90 -6.31
CA ALA A 307 7.31 -10.91 -7.07
C ALA A 307 7.40 -10.74 -8.60
N ILE A 308 7.59 -9.50 -9.06
CA ILE A 308 7.88 -9.18 -10.46
C ILE A 308 9.10 -9.97 -11.00
N ALA A 309 10.10 -10.24 -10.16
CA ALA A 309 11.27 -11.01 -10.57
C ALA A 309 10.97 -12.50 -10.76
N GLN A 310 10.03 -13.08 -10.00
CA GLN A 310 9.58 -14.46 -10.23
C GLN A 310 8.93 -14.60 -11.62
N VAL A 311 8.13 -13.61 -12.04
CA VAL A 311 7.53 -13.56 -13.38
C VAL A 311 8.59 -13.34 -14.46
N VAL A 312 9.49 -12.37 -14.27
CA VAL A 312 10.45 -11.93 -15.30
C VAL A 312 11.64 -12.88 -15.47
N TYR A 313 12.09 -13.54 -14.40
CA TYR A 313 13.32 -14.33 -14.39
C TYR A 313 13.16 -15.79 -13.93
N GLY A 314 12.07 -16.13 -13.24
CA GLY A 314 11.79 -17.48 -12.74
C GLY A 314 10.94 -18.36 -13.66
N GLN A 315 10.30 -17.76 -14.68
CA GLN A 315 9.41 -18.44 -15.62
C GLN A 315 10.07 -19.68 -16.27
N GLY A 316 9.48 -20.86 -16.11
CA GLY A 316 9.98 -22.14 -16.66
C GLY A 316 11.33 -22.61 -16.13
N ARG A 317 11.95 -21.88 -15.19
CA ARG A 317 13.30 -22.16 -14.71
C ARG A 317 13.35 -23.39 -13.80
N LEU A 318 12.33 -23.60 -12.97
CA LEU A 318 12.20 -24.80 -12.15
C LEU A 318 12.04 -26.03 -13.06
N ASP A 319 11.06 -25.98 -13.95
CA ASP A 319 10.74 -27.02 -14.94
C ASP A 319 12.01 -27.44 -15.72
N ALA A 320 12.79 -26.48 -16.22
CA ALA A 320 14.04 -26.72 -16.95
C ALA A 320 15.19 -27.28 -16.09
N VAL A 321 15.23 -26.96 -14.78
CA VAL A 321 16.18 -27.58 -13.84
C VAL A 321 15.78 -29.03 -13.57
N GLU A 322 14.49 -29.30 -13.34
CA GLU A 322 13.98 -30.66 -13.09
C GLU A 322 14.13 -31.56 -14.34
N GLU A 323 13.82 -31.05 -15.54
CA GLU A 323 14.04 -31.74 -16.81
C GLU A 323 15.54 -32.04 -17.04
N ALA A 324 16.44 -31.09 -16.77
CA ALA A 324 17.88 -31.31 -16.94
C ALA A 324 18.50 -32.26 -15.89
N ILE A 325 17.89 -32.42 -14.71
CA ILE A 325 18.23 -33.47 -13.74
C ILE A 325 17.73 -34.84 -14.26
N LEU A 326 16.49 -34.92 -14.76
CA LEU A 326 15.91 -36.16 -15.29
C LEU A 326 16.66 -36.69 -16.52
N ASP A 327 17.14 -35.80 -17.39
CA ASP A 327 18.01 -36.12 -18.52
C ASP A 327 19.48 -36.42 -18.12
N GLY A 328 19.85 -36.24 -16.85
CA GLY A 328 21.21 -36.45 -16.35
C GLY A 328 22.26 -35.44 -16.85
N LYS A 329 21.82 -34.32 -17.46
CA LYS A 329 22.68 -33.23 -17.96
C LYS A 329 23.31 -32.44 -16.81
N VAL A 330 22.56 -32.27 -15.72
CA VAL A 330 23.03 -31.79 -14.41
C VAL A 330 22.67 -32.81 -13.34
N LYS A 331 23.29 -32.71 -12.15
CA LYS A 331 23.21 -33.73 -11.10
C LYS A 331 22.67 -33.14 -9.81
N HIS A 332 21.80 -33.90 -9.14
CA HIS A 332 21.31 -33.54 -7.82
C HIS A 332 22.38 -33.87 -6.76
N ALA A 333 22.36 -33.18 -5.62
CA ALA A 333 23.37 -33.34 -4.57
C ALA A 333 23.60 -34.82 -4.16
N ALA A 334 22.52 -35.59 -4.05
CA ALA A 334 22.56 -37.00 -3.67
C ALA A 334 23.45 -37.86 -4.58
N ASP A 335 23.48 -37.57 -5.89
CA ASP A 335 24.20 -38.37 -6.90
C ASP A 335 25.72 -38.11 -6.84
N VAL A 336 26.09 -36.87 -6.49
CA VAL A 336 27.47 -36.39 -6.50
C VAL A 336 28.13 -36.39 -5.12
N MET A 337 27.44 -36.72 -4.03
CA MET A 337 28.06 -36.81 -2.69
C MET A 337 29.28 -37.74 -2.68
N LYS A 338 30.37 -37.28 -2.06
CA LYS A 338 31.50 -38.12 -1.62
C LYS A 338 31.12 -38.83 -0.33
N HIS A 339 31.23 -40.16 -0.34
CA HIS A 339 31.15 -40.96 0.88
C HIS A 339 32.57 -41.10 1.44
N ALA A 340 32.72 -41.06 2.76
CA ALA A 340 33.95 -41.50 3.40
C ALA A 340 33.97 -43.04 3.41
N GLU A 341 35.06 -43.65 2.94
CA GLU A 341 35.27 -45.08 3.09
C GLU A 341 35.42 -45.40 4.59
N PRO A 342 34.65 -46.36 5.14
CA PRO A 342 34.83 -46.78 6.52
C PRO A 342 36.13 -47.58 6.64
N GLN A 343 37.04 -47.15 7.51
CA GLN A 343 38.17 -48.01 7.90
C GLN A 343 37.65 -49.22 8.69
N ASP A 344 38.29 -50.38 8.49
CA ASP A 344 37.81 -51.67 9.00
C ASP A 344 37.54 -51.63 10.52
N GLY A 345 36.27 -51.79 10.88
CA GLY A 345 35.79 -51.83 12.27
C GLY A 345 35.10 -50.55 12.78
N GLU A 346 35.17 -49.42 12.07
CA GLU A 346 34.46 -48.20 12.49
C GLU A 346 32.93 -48.26 12.25
N LYS A 347 32.19 -47.56 13.11
CA LYS A 347 30.72 -47.46 13.02
C LYS A 347 30.30 -46.33 12.08
N ARG A 348 29.11 -46.46 11.47
CA ARG A 348 28.50 -45.47 10.56
C ARG A 348 28.82 -44.02 10.99
N ALA A 349 29.44 -43.27 10.08
CA ALA A 349 29.77 -41.86 10.26
C ALA A 349 28.55 -41.03 10.68
N ALA A 350 28.78 -40.06 11.57
CA ALA A 350 27.76 -39.06 11.90
C ALA A 350 27.57 -38.11 10.71
N ILE A 351 26.32 -37.91 10.28
CA ILE A 351 25.95 -37.06 9.14
C ILE A 351 25.35 -35.75 9.66
N THR A 352 25.78 -34.63 9.11
CA THR A 352 25.19 -33.31 9.30
C THR A 352 24.58 -32.84 7.99
N ASN A 353 23.28 -32.59 7.97
CA ASN A 353 22.60 -32.03 6.82
C ASN A 353 22.76 -30.50 6.83
N PHE A 354 23.16 -29.92 5.71
CA PHE A 354 23.23 -28.48 5.52
C PHE A 354 22.17 -28.05 4.51
N HIS A 355 21.33 -27.08 4.86
CA HIS A 355 20.40 -26.43 3.94
C HIS A 355 21.03 -25.11 3.50
N LEU A 356 21.61 -25.08 2.30
CA LEU A 356 22.23 -23.89 1.72
C LEU A 356 21.17 -23.07 0.97
N ASN A 357 21.13 -21.76 1.23
CA ASN A 357 20.20 -20.82 0.61
C ASN A 357 20.97 -19.56 0.15
N VAL A 358 20.79 -19.15 -1.11
CA VAL A 358 21.41 -17.95 -1.69
C VAL A 358 20.46 -17.23 -2.66
N GLU A 359 20.41 -15.91 -2.60
CA GLU A 359 19.53 -15.10 -3.46
C GLU A 359 20.26 -14.62 -4.73
N ARG A 360 19.77 -15.00 -5.91
CA ARG A 360 20.29 -14.54 -7.21
C ARG A 360 19.21 -14.53 -8.30
N THR A 361 18.81 -13.33 -8.71
CA THR A 361 17.88 -13.10 -9.83
C THR A 361 18.52 -13.35 -11.20
N ARG A 362 19.72 -12.82 -11.42
CA ARG A 362 20.39 -12.87 -12.72
C ARG A 362 21.27 -14.11 -12.83
N VAL A 363 20.62 -15.18 -13.28
CA VAL A 363 21.22 -16.37 -13.87
C VAL A 363 20.71 -16.44 -15.32
N PRO A 364 21.55 -16.71 -16.33
CA PRO A 364 21.10 -16.78 -17.72
C PRO A 364 19.94 -17.76 -17.94
N LEU A 365 19.19 -17.61 -19.04
CA LEU A 365 18.28 -18.67 -19.49
C LEU A 365 19.09 -19.90 -19.91
N GLY A 366 18.51 -21.09 -19.73
CA GLY A 366 19.23 -22.36 -19.89
C GLY A 366 20.35 -22.59 -18.88
N CYS A 367 20.43 -21.81 -17.79
CA CYS A 367 21.44 -21.95 -16.75
C CYS A 367 20.83 -21.97 -15.33
N ALA A 368 21.56 -22.56 -14.39
CA ALA A 368 21.18 -22.68 -12.98
C ALA A 368 22.35 -22.43 -12.02
N MET A 369 22.04 -22.06 -10.77
CA MET A 369 23.05 -22.08 -9.70
C MET A 369 23.41 -23.51 -9.33
N ALA A 370 24.68 -23.73 -9.01
CA ALA A 370 25.19 -24.99 -8.47
C ALA A 370 26.23 -24.72 -7.37
N VAL A 371 26.53 -25.76 -6.59
CA VAL A 371 27.56 -25.74 -5.55
C VAL A 371 28.72 -26.64 -5.95
N GLU A 372 29.93 -26.09 -5.90
CA GLU A 372 31.21 -26.77 -6.14
C GLU A 372 31.91 -26.97 -4.78
N SER A 373 32.23 -28.22 -4.41
CA SER A 373 33.00 -28.53 -3.19
C SER A 373 33.93 -29.72 -3.40
N ALA A 374 35.23 -29.46 -3.49
CA ALA A 374 36.25 -30.50 -3.66
C ALA A 374 36.30 -31.51 -2.49
N ALA A 375 35.83 -31.12 -1.29
CA ALA A 375 35.78 -31.99 -0.12
C ALA A 375 34.52 -32.88 -0.09
N LEU A 376 33.34 -32.30 -0.37
CA LEU A 376 32.05 -32.99 -0.17
C LEU A 376 31.48 -33.63 -1.44
N LEU A 377 31.84 -33.15 -2.63
CA LEU A 377 31.19 -33.55 -3.88
C LEU A 377 32.21 -34.10 -4.89
N LYS A 378 31.79 -35.08 -5.68
CA LYS A 378 32.53 -35.68 -6.82
C LYS A 378 32.54 -34.76 -8.04
N ASP A 379 31.50 -33.92 -8.14
CA ASP A 379 31.18 -33.02 -9.25
C ASP A 379 30.27 -31.89 -8.69
N VAL A 380 29.81 -30.96 -9.51
CA VAL A 380 28.87 -29.90 -9.07
C VAL A 380 27.47 -30.45 -8.78
N ALA A 381 26.82 -29.87 -7.76
CA ALA A 381 25.43 -30.16 -7.39
C ALA A 381 24.52 -28.97 -7.75
N VAL A 382 23.52 -29.18 -8.60
CA VAL A 382 22.60 -28.10 -9.02
C VAL A 382 21.62 -27.75 -7.89
N MET A 383 21.28 -26.46 -7.76
CA MET A 383 20.36 -25.94 -6.74
C MET A 383 18.93 -25.84 -7.30
N SER A 384 17.92 -26.09 -6.45
CA SER A 384 16.52 -25.83 -6.80
C SER A 384 16.23 -24.32 -6.74
N CYS A 385 15.39 -23.83 -7.66
CA CYS A 385 14.85 -22.47 -7.64
C CYS A 385 13.34 -22.44 -7.35
N ALA A 386 12.80 -23.42 -6.62
CA ALA A 386 11.36 -23.49 -6.32
C ALA A 386 10.84 -22.26 -5.54
N ARG A 387 11.72 -21.56 -4.82
CA ARG A 387 11.46 -20.28 -4.14
C ARG A 387 12.19 -19.09 -4.79
N PHE A 388 12.30 -19.09 -6.12
CA PHE A 388 13.00 -18.05 -6.90
C PHE A 388 12.62 -16.62 -6.44
N PRO A 389 13.58 -15.71 -6.24
CA PRO A 389 15.02 -15.79 -6.61
C PRO A 389 15.94 -16.44 -5.56
N SER A 390 15.38 -17.11 -4.55
CA SER A 390 16.12 -18.03 -3.70
C SER A 390 16.55 -19.28 -4.49
N TRP A 391 17.81 -19.68 -4.32
CA TRP A 391 18.38 -20.93 -4.81
C TRP A 391 18.79 -21.78 -3.61
N GLU A 392 18.33 -23.04 -3.58
CA GLU A 392 18.33 -23.86 -2.37
C GLU A 392 18.91 -25.26 -2.64
N LEU A 393 19.68 -25.78 -1.68
CA LEU A 393 20.32 -27.10 -1.79
C LEU A 393 20.53 -27.75 -0.42
N ASP A 394 20.03 -28.98 -0.26
CA ASP A 394 20.32 -29.81 0.90
C ASP A 394 21.53 -30.73 0.65
N LEU A 395 22.51 -30.71 1.56
CA LEU A 395 23.75 -31.50 1.50
C LEU A 395 23.91 -32.39 2.75
N GLU A 396 23.97 -33.71 2.59
CA GLU A 396 24.24 -34.66 3.69
C GLU A 396 25.75 -34.87 3.90
N ALA A 397 26.41 -34.01 4.67
CA ALA A 397 27.87 -34.04 4.86
C ALA A 397 28.30 -35.01 5.99
N PRO A 398 29.20 -35.99 5.72
CA PRO A 398 29.86 -36.76 6.78
C PRO A 398 30.75 -35.88 7.66
N THR A 399 30.66 -36.04 8.98
CA THR A 399 31.37 -35.20 9.97
C THR A 399 32.90 -35.22 9.80
N GLN A 400 33.47 -36.32 9.29
CA GLN A 400 34.89 -36.45 8.97
C GLN A 400 35.35 -35.48 7.88
N LEU A 401 34.50 -35.19 6.88
CA LEU A 401 34.81 -34.33 5.73
C LEU A 401 34.63 -32.83 6.03
N LEU A 402 34.13 -32.49 7.22
CA LEU A 402 34.07 -31.11 7.73
C LEU A 402 35.38 -30.76 8.48
N PRO A 403 35.76 -29.47 8.59
CA PRO A 403 35.14 -28.33 7.93
C PRO A 403 35.45 -28.33 6.43
N ALA A 404 34.43 -28.10 5.61
CA ALA A 404 34.52 -28.20 4.16
C ALA A 404 34.47 -26.82 3.50
N GLN A 405 35.26 -26.61 2.44
CA GLN A 405 35.12 -25.46 1.56
C GLN A 405 34.07 -25.72 0.48
N TYR A 406 33.35 -24.67 0.09
CA TYR A 406 32.47 -24.66 -1.09
C TYR A 406 32.51 -23.31 -1.81
N LYS A 407 32.05 -23.32 -3.07
CA LYS A 407 31.76 -22.13 -3.86
C LYS A 407 30.42 -22.26 -4.57
N TYR A 408 29.80 -21.12 -4.84
CA TYR A 408 28.71 -21.01 -5.82
C TYR A 408 29.25 -20.85 -7.23
N VAL A 409 28.63 -21.56 -8.16
CA VAL A 409 28.93 -21.56 -9.60
C VAL A 409 27.63 -21.49 -10.39
N VAL A 410 27.71 -21.15 -11.68
CA VAL A 410 26.57 -21.26 -12.61
C VAL A 410 26.87 -22.35 -13.63
N VAL A 411 25.92 -23.23 -13.87
CA VAL A 411 26.01 -24.32 -14.85
C VAL A 411 25.00 -24.15 -15.98
N ASN A 412 25.39 -24.55 -17.19
CA ASN A 412 24.49 -24.66 -18.34
C ASN A 412 23.71 -25.98 -18.26
N LEU A 413 22.38 -25.90 -18.30
CA LEU A 413 21.46 -27.03 -18.18
C LEU A 413 21.49 -27.97 -19.39
N THR A 414 22.10 -27.56 -20.50
CA THR A 414 22.19 -28.34 -21.74
C THR A 414 23.32 -29.38 -21.69
N ASN A 415 24.44 -29.04 -21.07
CA ASN A 415 25.68 -29.82 -21.11
C ASN A 415 26.41 -29.97 -19.76
N GLY A 416 25.90 -29.36 -18.69
CA GLY A 416 26.48 -29.42 -17.34
C GLY A 416 27.71 -28.54 -17.12
N GLU A 417 28.18 -27.80 -18.13
CA GLU A 417 29.41 -27.01 -18.03
C GLU A 417 29.24 -25.80 -17.09
N ILE A 418 30.27 -25.55 -16.28
CA ILE A 418 30.36 -24.36 -15.43
C ILE A 418 30.68 -23.16 -16.30
N VAL A 419 29.67 -22.31 -16.55
CA VAL A 419 29.81 -21.08 -17.34
C VAL A 419 30.34 -19.90 -16.53
N ASP A 420 30.25 -19.94 -15.20
CA ASP A 420 30.58 -18.82 -14.32
C ASP A 420 30.89 -19.29 -12.87
N ARG A 421 31.73 -18.56 -12.12
CA ARG A 421 32.14 -18.91 -10.73
C ARG A 421 32.27 -17.67 -9.82
N GLU A 422 31.88 -17.78 -8.54
CA GLU A 422 31.98 -16.63 -7.62
C GLU A 422 33.43 -16.16 -7.44
N SER A 423 33.67 -14.85 -7.51
CA SER A 423 35.03 -14.27 -7.48
C SER A 423 35.65 -14.23 -6.07
N GLY A 424 34.83 -14.31 -5.02
CA GLY A 424 35.27 -14.25 -3.63
C GLY A 424 36.05 -15.48 -3.13
N ALA A 425 36.59 -15.39 -1.92
CA ALA A 425 37.21 -16.53 -1.24
C ALA A 425 36.19 -17.65 -0.94
N PRO A 426 36.59 -18.95 -0.96
CA PRO A 426 35.70 -20.06 -0.66
C PRO A 426 34.96 -19.91 0.67
N ARG A 427 33.69 -20.32 0.69
CA ARG A 427 32.84 -20.36 1.87
C ARG A 427 33.12 -21.64 2.67
N TRP A 428 32.79 -21.66 3.96
CA TRP A 428 33.15 -22.76 4.87
C TRP A 428 31.93 -23.33 5.59
N LEU A 429 31.74 -24.64 5.51
CA LEU A 429 30.83 -25.40 6.37
C LEU A 429 31.62 -25.91 7.58
N GLY A 430 31.32 -25.39 8.77
CA GLY A 430 32.01 -25.75 10.00
C GLY A 430 31.60 -27.13 10.56
N ARG A 431 32.46 -27.74 11.37
CA ARG A 431 32.04 -28.83 12.28
C ARG A 431 31.09 -28.26 13.35
N PRO A 432 30.00 -28.96 13.75
CA PRO A 432 29.16 -28.56 14.88
C PRO A 432 29.90 -28.63 16.23
N VAL A 433 30.67 -27.60 16.57
CA VAL A 433 31.56 -27.59 17.74
C VAL A 433 30.78 -27.82 19.04
N GLY A 434 31.22 -28.83 19.80
CA GLY A 434 30.73 -29.14 21.15
C GLY A 434 29.63 -30.21 21.26
N ILE A 435 28.99 -30.67 20.17
CA ILE A 435 27.97 -31.75 20.30
C ILE A 435 28.61 -33.13 20.48
N LEU A 436 29.83 -33.33 19.98
CA LEU A 436 30.53 -34.61 19.95
C LEU A 436 31.22 -35.01 21.28
N GLN A 437 31.03 -34.25 22.37
CA GLN A 437 31.69 -34.50 23.67
C GLN A 437 30.77 -35.10 24.76
N GLN A 438 29.46 -35.23 24.52
CA GLN A 438 28.59 -36.01 25.41
C GLN A 438 28.50 -37.46 24.91
N GLU A 439 29.16 -38.37 25.61
CA GLU A 439 29.12 -39.80 25.32
C GLU A 439 27.68 -40.34 25.42
N GLY A 440 27.17 -40.92 24.33
CA GLY A 440 25.94 -41.71 24.34
C GLY A 440 24.99 -41.49 23.15
N ILE A 441 24.89 -40.25 22.63
CA ILE A 441 23.91 -39.90 21.59
C ILE A 441 24.35 -40.46 20.22
N ARG A 442 23.89 -41.65 19.89
CA ARG A 442 24.02 -42.27 18.56
C ARG A 442 22.74 -41.99 17.74
N ASN A 443 22.91 -41.69 16.44
CA ASN A 443 21.84 -41.56 15.41
C ASN A 443 20.98 -40.27 15.41
N SER A 444 21.47 -39.15 15.94
CA SER A 444 20.85 -37.83 15.72
C SER A 444 21.25 -37.24 14.35
N LYS A 445 20.30 -37.06 13.41
CA LYS A 445 20.50 -36.20 12.23
C LYS A 445 20.40 -34.73 12.64
N TYR A 446 21.38 -33.91 12.28
CA TYR A 446 21.37 -32.46 12.50
C TYR A 446 21.04 -31.74 11.18
N VAL A 447 20.29 -30.63 11.25
CA VAL A 447 20.04 -29.74 10.10
C VAL A 447 20.60 -28.35 10.41
N VAL A 448 21.53 -27.88 9.59
CA VAL A 448 22.19 -26.58 9.69
C VAL A 448 21.79 -25.73 8.48
N SER A 449 20.87 -24.79 8.67
CA SER A 449 20.52 -23.83 7.62
C SER A 449 21.56 -22.71 7.55
N VAL A 450 22.11 -22.52 6.35
CA VAL A 450 23.08 -21.47 6.00
C VAL A 450 22.41 -20.56 4.96
N ARG A 451 22.23 -19.28 5.31
CA ARG A 451 21.78 -18.24 4.37
C ARG A 451 22.99 -17.40 3.98
N ASP A 452 23.40 -17.51 2.73
CA ASP A 452 24.54 -16.79 2.18
C ASP A 452 24.07 -15.47 1.56
N GLU A 453 24.05 -14.41 2.38
CA GLU A 453 23.80 -13.05 1.90
C GLU A 453 24.99 -12.51 1.06
N ALA A 454 24.72 -11.45 0.28
CA ALA A 454 25.65 -10.79 -0.65
C ALA A 454 26.31 -11.70 -1.72
N THR A 455 25.60 -11.89 -2.84
CA THR A 455 26.21 -12.33 -4.11
C THR A 455 26.87 -11.17 -4.87
N THR A 456 26.47 -9.91 -4.65
CA THR A 456 26.87 -8.74 -5.47
C THR A 456 28.38 -8.47 -5.46
N ASP A 457 29.03 -8.55 -4.30
CA ASP A 457 30.47 -8.24 -4.17
C ASP A 457 31.35 -9.38 -4.72
N ARG A 458 30.73 -10.55 -4.93
CA ARG A 458 31.33 -11.79 -5.44
C ARG A 458 30.90 -12.11 -6.88
N TRP A 459 30.07 -11.24 -7.44
CA TRP A 459 29.56 -11.21 -8.80
C TRP A 459 29.17 -9.76 -9.14
N PRO A 460 30.17 -8.90 -9.47
CA PRO A 460 29.91 -7.49 -9.75
C PRO A 460 28.96 -7.38 -10.94
N VAL A 461 27.78 -6.80 -10.69
CA VAL A 461 26.77 -6.54 -11.71
C VAL A 461 27.22 -5.34 -12.55
N GLU A 462 27.50 -5.55 -13.83
CA GLU A 462 27.72 -4.43 -14.73
C GLU A 462 26.43 -3.63 -14.95
N LYS A 463 26.54 -2.32 -15.16
CA LYS A 463 25.39 -1.45 -15.43
C LYS A 463 24.61 -1.88 -16.69
N ALA A 464 25.27 -2.56 -17.63
CA ALA A 464 24.67 -3.11 -18.84
C ALA A 464 23.72 -4.31 -18.59
N ASP A 465 23.94 -5.08 -17.51
CA ASP A 465 23.13 -6.25 -17.16
C ASP A 465 21.91 -5.93 -16.29
N ARG A 466 21.65 -4.65 -16.03
CA ARG A 466 20.54 -4.21 -15.20
C ARG A 466 19.18 -4.47 -15.87
N PHE A 467 18.19 -4.87 -15.08
CA PHE A 467 16.84 -5.09 -15.59
C PHE A 467 16.23 -3.78 -16.08
N ARG A 468 15.69 -3.78 -17.30
CA ARG A 468 14.96 -2.65 -17.87
C ARG A 468 13.66 -3.19 -18.48
N GLY A 469 12.64 -3.34 -17.65
CA GLY A 469 11.32 -3.82 -18.07
C GLY A 469 10.56 -2.80 -18.91
N THR A 470 9.52 -3.26 -19.60
CA THR A 470 8.66 -2.41 -20.43
C THR A 470 7.24 -2.96 -20.50
N GLY A 471 6.24 -2.07 -20.48
CA GLY A 471 4.83 -2.45 -20.39
C GLY A 471 3.86 -1.39 -20.88
N VAL A 472 2.58 -1.72 -20.82
CA VAL A 472 1.47 -0.81 -21.14
C VAL A 472 0.56 -0.56 -19.94
N SER A 473 -0.01 0.64 -19.84
CA SER A 473 -0.99 1.04 -18.83
C SER A 473 -2.34 1.34 -19.48
N LEU A 474 -3.43 0.84 -18.87
CA LEU A 474 -4.80 1.14 -19.27
C LEU A 474 -5.82 0.89 -18.13
N PRO A 475 -7.02 1.49 -18.19
CA PRO A 475 -8.16 1.01 -17.41
C PRO A 475 -8.67 -0.32 -18.01
N LEU A 476 -8.97 -1.33 -17.20
CA LEU A 476 -9.45 -2.61 -17.72
C LEU A 476 -10.76 -2.48 -18.51
N PHE A 477 -11.68 -1.61 -18.06
CA PHE A 477 -12.95 -1.36 -18.74
C PHE A 477 -12.79 -0.83 -20.18
N SER A 478 -11.65 -0.22 -20.50
CA SER A 478 -11.42 0.41 -21.80
C SER A 478 -11.10 -0.61 -22.89
N LEU A 479 -10.63 -1.80 -22.51
CA LEU A 479 -10.27 -2.87 -23.44
C LEU A 479 -11.52 -3.36 -24.19
N ARG A 480 -11.37 -3.68 -25.48
CA ARG A 480 -12.42 -4.29 -26.31
C ARG A 480 -12.00 -5.69 -26.75
N SER A 481 -12.93 -6.63 -26.64
CA SER A 481 -12.88 -7.95 -27.26
C SER A 481 -14.27 -8.29 -27.81
N ARG A 482 -14.31 -9.23 -28.75
CA ARG A 482 -15.55 -9.73 -29.37
C ARG A 482 -16.42 -10.52 -28.40
N SER A 483 -15.82 -11.03 -27.34
CA SER A 483 -16.47 -11.75 -26.24
C SER A 483 -16.85 -10.85 -25.06
N GLY A 484 -16.49 -9.56 -25.08
CA GLY A 484 -16.79 -8.61 -23.99
C GLY A 484 -18.28 -8.27 -23.90
N MET A 485 -18.77 -7.85 -22.73
CA MET A 485 -20.14 -7.41 -22.51
C MET A 485 -20.22 -5.87 -22.44
N GLY A 486 -19.89 -5.19 -23.54
CA GLY A 486 -19.87 -3.71 -23.60
C GLY A 486 -18.76 -3.02 -22.77
N THR A 487 -17.98 -3.78 -22.01
CA THR A 487 -16.82 -3.35 -21.22
C THR A 487 -15.68 -4.37 -21.36
N GLY A 488 -14.46 -4.02 -20.96
CA GLY A 488 -13.37 -4.97 -20.76
C GLY A 488 -13.46 -5.64 -19.39
N GLU A 489 -13.16 -6.93 -19.33
CA GLU A 489 -13.42 -7.82 -18.17
C GLU A 489 -12.22 -8.78 -17.93
N PHE A 490 -12.12 -9.46 -16.78
CA PHE A 490 -10.88 -10.16 -16.37
C PHE A 490 -10.31 -11.16 -17.41
N GLU A 491 -11.17 -11.86 -18.16
CA GLU A 491 -10.74 -12.77 -19.23
C GLU A 491 -9.98 -12.06 -20.37
N ASP A 492 -10.27 -10.78 -20.66
CA ASP A 492 -9.59 -10.03 -21.72
C ASP A 492 -8.14 -9.69 -21.37
N ILE A 493 -7.78 -9.73 -20.07
CA ILE A 493 -6.38 -9.59 -19.62
C ILE A 493 -5.52 -10.66 -20.30
N LYS A 494 -6.04 -11.87 -20.52
CA LYS A 494 -5.32 -12.96 -21.22
C LYS A 494 -4.98 -12.58 -22.66
N LEU A 495 -5.92 -11.93 -23.36
CA LEU A 495 -5.72 -11.44 -24.74
C LEU A 495 -4.70 -10.29 -24.79
N LEU A 496 -4.73 -9.39 -23.80
CA LEU A 496 -3.73 -8.32 -23.68
C LEU A 496 -2.33 -8.86 -23.31
N VAL A 497 -2.26 -9.90 -22.46
CA VAL A 497 -1.04 -10.63 -22.15
C VAL A 497 -0.47 -11.31 -23.40
N ASP A 498 -1.32 -11.96 -24.21
CA ASP A 498 -0.90 -12.54 -25.50
C ASP A 498 -0.39 -11.49 -26.49
N PHE A 499 -0.91 -10.26 -26.43
CA PHE A 499 -0.40 -9.15 -27.23
C PHE A 499 0.98 -8.73 -26.73
N CYS A 500 1.12 -8.54 -25.41
CA CYS A 500 2.39 -8.18 -24.76
C CYS A 500 3.50 -9.21 -25.05
N ASP A 501 3.18 -10.51 -24.89
CA ASP A 501 4.06 -11.64 -25.18
C ASP A 501 4.55 -11.64 -26.64
N LYS A 502 3.64 -11.41 -27.61
CA LYS A 502 3.98 -11.29 -29.04
C LYS A 502 4.85 -10.09 -29.40
N VAL A 503 4.74 -8.97 -28.67
CA VAL A 503 5.52 -7.75 -28.96
C VAL A 503 6.71 -7.55 -28.00
N GLY A 504 6.98 -8.51 -27.11
CA GLY A 504 8.12 -8.49 -26.19
C GLY A 504 7.97 -7.61 -24.95
N LEU A 505 6.76 -7.10 -24.66
CA LEU A 505 6.44 -6.39 -23.41
C LEU A 505 6.36 -7.39 -22.24
N ASN A 506 6.83 -6.99 -21.06
CA ASN A 506 6.93 -7.84 -19.87
C ASN A 506 6.12 -7.30 -18.66
N SER A 507 5.29 -6.27 -18.84
CA SER A 507 4.31 -5.84 -17.82
C SER A 507 3.05 -5.21 -18.38
N VAL A 508 1.98 -5.25 -17.60
CA VAL A 508 0.69 -4.57 -17.84
C VAL A 508 0.27 -3.88 -16.55
N GLN A 509 0.11 -2.56 -16.57
CA GLN A 509 -0.49 -1.80 -15.47
C GLN A 509 -1.99 -1.62 -15.70
N LEU A 510 -2.76 -1.93 -14.65
CA LEU A 510 -4.20 -1.73 -14.61
C LEU A 510 -4.55 -0.69 -13.55
N LEU A 511 -5.49 0.20 -13.87
CA LEU A 511 -6.13 1.09 -12.88
C LEU A 511 -6.88 0.27 -11.81
N PRO A 512 -7.31 0.87 -10.69
CA PRO A 512 -7.94 0.14 -9.58
C PRO A 512 -9.14 -0.71 -10.05
N LEU A 513 -9.18 -1.96 -9.59
CA LEU A 513 -10.20 -2.95 -9.99
C LEU A 513 -11.22 -3.23 -8.87
N THR A 514 -11.18 -2.42 -7.81
CA THR A 514 -12.05 -2.48 -6.63
C THR A 514 -13.47 -1.99 -6.92
N ASP A 515 -14.46 -2.50 -6.20
CA ASP A 515 -15.85 -2.07 -6.32
C ASP A 515 -16.02 -0.59 -5.91
N THR A 516 -16.73 0.16 -6.75
CA THR A 516 -17.01 1.60 -6.64
C THR A 516 -18.51 1.89 -6.57
N THR A 517 -19.35 0.85 -6.61
CA THR A 517 -20.82 0.94 -6.66
C THR A 517 -21.42 1.52 -5.37
N ALA A 518 -21.54 2.84 -5.27
CA ALA A 518 -22.17 3.53 -4.14
C ALA A 518 -23.70 3.59 -4.28
N HIS A 519 -24.24 3.52 -5.49
CA HIS A 519 -25.68 3.59 -5.74
C HIS A 519 -26.30 2.21 -6.00
N ALA A 520 -27.51 1.97 -5.48
CA ALA A 520 -28.20 0.67 -5.59
C ALA A 520 -28.51 0.23 -7.05
N HIS A 521 -28.47 1.17 -8.01
CA HIS A 521 -28.68 0.93 -9.44
C HIS A 521 -27.43 1.14 -10.30
N ALA A 522 -26.28 1.49 -9.71
CA ALA A 522 -25.03 1.86 -10.38
C ALA A 522 -25.15 3.03 -11.39
N THR A 523 -24.87 4.25 -10.92
CA THR A 523 -24.91 5.48 -11.75
C THR A 523 -23.54 5.77 -12.40
N TRP A 524 -23.48 6.67 -13.38
CA TRP A 524 -22.21 7.19 -13.92
C TRP A 524 -21.28 7.76 -12.83
N GLU A 525 -21.84 8.21 -11.71
CA GLU A 525 -21.15 8.74 -10.52
C GLU A 525 -20.29 7.66 -9.83
N ASP A 526 -20.67 6.39 -9.97
CA ASP A 526 -19.94 5.22 -9.47
C ASP A 526 -18.79 4.78 -10.41
N SER A 527 -18.63 5.37 -11.60
CA SER A 527 -17.68 4.90 -12.63
C SER A 527 -16.19 5.10 -12.27
N SER A 528 -15.89 5.90 -11.25
CA SER A 528 -14.52 6.29 -10.88
C SER A 528 -13.75 5.21 -10.12
N PRO A 529 -12.66 4.63 -10.68
CA PRO A 529 -11.84 3.61 -10.01
C PRO A 529 -11.28 4.06 -8.65
N TYR A 530 -11.09 5.35 -8.46
CA TYR A 530 -10.56 5.97 -7.24
C TYR A 530 -11.62 6.16 -6.14
N SER A 531 -12.91 6.07 -6.49
CA SER A 531 -14.04 6.22 -5.56
C SER A 531 -14.43 4.91 -4.86
N SER A 532 -13.45 4.03 -4.60
CA SER A 532 -13.70 2.67 -4.08
C SER A 532 -14.58 2.64 -2.81
N VAL A 533 -15.66 1.85 -2.85
CA VAL A 533 -16.52 1.57 -1.69
C VAL A 533 -15.97 0.44 -0.83
N SER A 534 -14.99 -0.33 -1.34
CA SER A 534 -14.15 -1.22 -0.56
C SER A 534 -12.74 -1.30 -1.15
N VAL A 535 -11.70 -1.31 -0.31
CA VAL A 535 -10.32 -1.51 -0.76
C VAL A 535 -9.96 -2.97 -1.06
N HIS A 536 -10.89 -3.91 -0.84
CA HIS A 536 -10.69 -5.35 -0.98
C HIS A 536 -11.58 -6.00 -2.04
N ALA A 537 -12.86 -5.62 -2.09
CA ALA A 537 -13.84 -6.22 -2.98
C ALA A 537 -13.57 -5.85 -4.44
N LEU A 538 -13.61 -6.83 -5.35
CA LEU A 538 -13.46 -6.60 -6.79
C LEU A 538 -14.77 -6.07 -7.38
N HIS A 539 -14.70 -5.23 -8.42
CA HIS A 539 -15.89 -4.63 -9.03
C HIS A 539 -16.65 -5.63 -9.92
N PRO A 540 -17.99 -5.81 -9.74
CA PRO A 540 -18.80 -6.68 -10.60
C PRO A 540 -18.75 -6.37 -12.10
N LEU A 541 -18.35 -5.14 -12.49
CA LEU A 541 -18.10 -4.75 -13.88
C LEU A 541 -17.15 -5.71 -14.61
N TYR A 542 -16.19 -6.30 -13.91
CA TYR A 542 -15.11 -7.11 -14.50
C TYR A 542 -15.38 -8.62 -14.58
N LEU A 543 -16.53 -9.12 -14.11
CA LEU A 543 -16.85 -10.55 -14.20
C LEU A 543 -17.39 -10.95 -15.58
N ARG A 544 -16.76 -11.95 -16.21
CA ARG A 544 -17.30 -12.63 -17.39
C ARG A 544 -18.42 -13.58 -16.99
N LEU A 545 -19.65 -13.25 -17.37
CA LEU A 545 -20.83 -14.10 -17.10
C LEU A 545 -20.82 -15.38 -17.95
N GLN A 546 -20.24 -15.28 -19.15
CA GLN A 546 -20.06 -16.35 -20.13
C GLN A 546 -19.12 -17.46 -19.63
N SER A 547 -18.23 -17.16 -18.67
CA SER A 547 -17.31 -18.12 -18.04
C SER A 547 -17.83 -18.69 -16.72
N LEU A 548 -19.08 -18.43 -16.33
CA LEU A 548 -19.67 -19.01 -15.12
C LEU A 548 -19.99 -20.50 -15.34
N PRO A 549 -19.53 -21.40 -14.46
CA PRO A 549 -19.77 -22.83 -14.61
C PRO A 549 -21.23 -23.21 -14.29
N ASP A 550 -21.65 -24.36 -14.81
CA ASP A 550 -22.91 -25.05 -14.44
C ASP A 550 -24.21 -24.25 -14.63
N LEU A 551 -24.22 -23.24 -15.50
CA LEU A 551 -25.43 -22.48 -15.82
C LEU A 551 -26.38 -23.26 -16.75
N PRO A 552 -27.71 -23.23 -16.48
CA PRO A 552 -28.73 -23.73 -17.41
C PRO A 552 -28.73 -23.03 -18.78
N LEU A 553 -29.21 -23.74 -19.80
CA LEU A 553 -29.16 -23.32 -21.21
C LEU A 553 -29.96 -22.03 -21.50
N ASP A 554 -31.04 -21.79 -20.78
CA ASP A 554 -31.85 -20.58 -20.85
C ASP A 554 -31.10 -19.36 -20.26
N VAL A 555 -30.45 -19.53 -19.11
CA VAL A 555 -29.59 -18.48 -18.51
C VAL A 555 -28.37 -18.19 -19.38
N LEU A 556 -27.70 -19.23 -19.91
CA LEU A 556 -26.59 -19.09 -20.86
C LEU A 556 -27.02 -18.36 -22.13
N ARG A 557 -28.20 -18.70 -22.68
CA ARG A 557 -28.74 -18.01 -23.85
C ARG A 557 -29.05 -16.55 -23.57
N GLU A 558 -29.71 -16.23 -22.46
CA GLU A 558 -30.02 -14.86 -22.06
C GLU A 558 -28.75 -14.01 -21.90
N ILE A 559 -27.67 -14.59 -21.35
CA ILE A 559 -26.35 -13.96 -21.30
C ILE A 559 -25.82 -13.74 -22.72
N GLN A 560 -25.85 -14.74 -23.61
CA GLN A 560 -25.34 -14.65 -24.99
C GLN A 560 -26.11 -13.62 -25.84
N ASP A 561 -27.45 -13.64 -25.79
CA ASP A 561 -28.33 -12.70 -26.50
C ASP A 561 -28.10 -11.26 -25.98
N THR A 562 -27.90 -11.07 -24.66
CA THR A 562 -27.53 -9.76 -24.08
C THR A 562 -26.13 -9.30 -24.51
N VAL A 563 -25.11 -10.17 -24.43
CA VAL A 563 -23.72 -9.87 -24.85
C VAL A 563 -23.68 -9.47 -26.32
N LYS A 564 -24.39 -10.19 -27.18
CA LYS A 564 -24.54 -9.85 -28.59
C LYS A 564 -25.13 -8.44 -28.77
N SER A 565 -26.24 -8.12 -28.08
CA SER A 565 -26.86 -6.80 -28.14
C SER A 565 -25.92 -5.67 -27.66
N MET A 566 -25.14 -5.89 -26.60
CA MET A 566 -24.14 -4.92 -26.12
C MET A 566 -23.01 -4.68 -27.12
N ASN A 567 -22.62 -5.70 -27.88
CA ASN A 567 -21.58 -5.58 -28.91
C ASN A 567 -22.12 -5.06 -30.25
N GLU A 568 -23.38 -5.31 -30.58
CA GLU A 568 -24.07 -4.64 -31.70
C GLU A 568 -24.33 -3.15 -31.42
N GLY A 569 -24.51 -2.77 -30.16
CA GLY A 569 -24.49 -1.37 -29.70
C GLY A 569 -23.09 -0.77 -29.76
N SER A 570 -22.16 -1.25 -28.92
CA SER A 570 -20.86 -0.59 -28.71
C SER A 570 -19.87 -0.66 -29.90
N ASN A 571 -20.19 -1.39 -30.97
CA ASN A 571 -19.48 -1.31 -32.26
C ASN A 571 -20.05 -0.25 -33.22
N GLN A 572 -21.12 0.45 -32.86
CA GLN A 572 -21.64 1.57 -33.64
C GLN A 572 -20.66 2.74 -33.57
N THR A 573 -20.59 3.46 -34.69
CA THR A 573 -19.75 4.64 -34.81
C THR A 573 -20.58 5.91 -34.65
N VAL A 574 -20.30 6.67 -33.60
CA VAL A 574 -20.82 8.01 -33.39
C VAL A 574 -20.07 8.98 -34.30
N VAL A 575 -20.78 9.98 -34.84
CA VAL A 575 -20.14 11.15 -35.46
C VAL A 575 -20.02 12.22 -34.40
N ASP A 576 -18.81 12.64 -34.07
CA ASP A 576 -18.59 13.85 -33.27
C ASP A 576 -18.87 15.06 -34.17
N GLU A 577 -19.99 15.74 -33.93
CA GLU A 577 -20.41 16.91 -34.72
C GLU A 577 -19.46 18.12 -34.57
N SER A 578 -18.60 18.17 -33.55
CA SER A 578 -17.67 19.27 -33.30
C SER A 578 -16.38 19.17 -34.11
N CYS A 579 -15.94 17.96 -34.46
CA CYS A 579 -14.72 17.71 -35.25
C CYS A 579 -14.93 16.86 -36.51
N GLY A 580 -16.16 16.38 -36.76
CA GLY A 580 -16.51 15.56 -37.93
C GLY A 580 -15.91 14.15 -37.90
N SER A 581 -15.45 13.67 -36.74
CA SER A 581 -14.77 12.38 -36.61
C SER A 581 -15.75 11.24 -36.37
N THR A 582 -15.40 10.05 -36.85
CA THR A 582 -16.19 8.82 -36.72
C THR A 582 -15.51 7.93 -35.67
N LEU A 583 -16.12 7.81 -34.48
CA LEU A 583 -15.55 7.18 -33.29
C LEU A 583 -16.45 6.05 -32.79
N LEU A 584 -15.89 5.00 -32.18
CA LEU A 584 -16.70 3.95 -31.53
C LEU A 584 -17.34 4.47 -30.23
N GLU A 585 -18.54 3.99 -29.90
CA GLU A 585 -19.23 4.40 -28.66
C GLU A 585 -18.36 4.23 -27.39
N PRO A 586 -18.37 5.21 -26.45
CA PRO A 586 -17.72 5.08 -25.15
C PRO A 586 -18.44 4.04 -24.26
N LEU A 587 -17.91 3.80 -23.05
CA LEU A 587 -18.55 2.91 -22.08
C LEU A 587 -19.88 3.50 -21.59
N ASP A 588 -20.98 2.82 -21.90
CA ASP A 588 -22.29 3.01 -21.26
C ASP A 588 -22.33 2.21 -19.94
N TYR A 589 -21.78 2.82 -18.88
CA TYR A 589 -21.58 2.19 -17.59
C TYR A 589 -22.89 1.71 -16.95
N GLU A 590 -23.93 2.55 -16.96
CA GLU A 590 -25.22 2.26 -16.30
C GLU A 590 -25.95 1.09 -16.98
N LYS A 591 -25.94 1.04 -18.32
CA LYS A 591 -26.51 -0.05 -19.12
C LYS A 591 -25.77 -1.37 -18.92
N VAL A 592 -24.44 -1.34 -18.90
CA VAL A 592 -23.61 -2.54 -18.64
C VAL A 592 -23.83 -3.04 -17.23
N MET A 593 -23.79 -2.17 -16.21
CA MET A 593 -23.99 -2.55 -14.81
C MET A 593 -25.42 -3.05 -14.54
N THR A 594 -26.44 -2.38 -15.06
CA THR A 594 -27.85 -2.82 -14.95
C THR A 594 -28.03 -4.23 -15.53
N ALA A 595 -27.46 -4.49 -16.72
CA ALA A 595 -27.53 -5.81 -17.34
C ALA A 595 -26.74 -6.86 -16.56
N LYS A 596 -25.52 -6.55 -16.11
CA LYS A 596 -24.70 -7.48 -15.32
C LYS A 596 -25.35 -7.83 -13.97
N LEU A 597 -25.82 -6.84 -13.22
CA LEU A 597 -26.46 -7.07 -11.91
C LEU A 597 -27.76 -7.88 -12.03
N ARG A 598 -28.52 -7.72 -13.12
CA ARG A 598 -29.68 -8.57 -13.43
C ARG A 598 -29.26 -10.03 -13.69
N LEU A 599 -28.33 -10.23 -14.61
CA LEU A 599 -27.88 -11.57 -15.02
C LEU A 599 -27.15 -12.32 -13.89
N LEU A 600 -26.40 -11.62 -13.04
CA LEU A 600 -25.77 -12.19 -11.84
C LEU A 600 -26.80 -12.78 -10.87
N ARG A 601 -27.93 -12.10 -10.63
CA ARG A 601 -29.01 -12.64 -9.77
C ARG A 601 -29.64 -13.89 -10.40
N MET A 602 -29.95 -13.87 -11.69
CA MET A 602 -30.45 -15.04 -12.44
C MET A 602 -29.48 -16.23 -12.38
N ALA A 603 -28.17 -15.99 -12.57
CA ALA A 603 -27.14 -17.01 -12.48
C ALA A 603 -27.00 -17.59 -11.07
N TYR A 604 -27.05 -16.76 -10.02
CA TYR A 604 -27.01 -17.20 -8.63
C TYR A 604 -28.26 -18.01 -8.22
N GLU A 605 -29.45 -17.60 -8.69
CA GLU A 605 -30.70 -18.34 -8.46
C GLU A 605 -30.66 -19.72 -9.14
N ALA A 606 -30.05 -19.81 -10.33
CA ALA A 606 -29.96 -21.03 -11.12
C ALA A 606 -28.87 -22.04 -10.66
N SER A 607 -27.66 -21.57 -10.33
CA SER A 607 -26.52 -22.44 -9.98
C SER A 607 -25.86 -22.16 -8.62
N GLY A 608 -26.17 -21.01 -8.00
CA GLY A 608 -25.43 -20.48 -6.85
C GLY A 608 -25.37 -21.42 -5.65
N LYS A 609 -26.46 -22.16 -5.37
CA LYS A 609 -26.50 -23.15 -4.28
C LYS A 609 -25.35 -24.17 -4.37
N ARG A 610 -25.09 -24.74 -5.55
CA ARG A 610 -24.05 -25.77 -5.76
C ARG A 610 -22.66 -25.26 -5.42
N VAL A 611 -22.37 -24.02 -5.82
CA VAL A 611 -21.08 -23.36 -5.54
C VAL A 611 -20.96 -23.02 -4.05
N VAL A 612 -22.03 -22.51 -3.45
CA VAL A 612 -22.10 -22.14 -2.02
C VAL A 612 -21.94 -23.35 -1.08
N GLU A 613 -22.23 -24.56 -1.56
CA GLU A 613 -22.09 -25.83 -0.84
C GLU A 613 -20.74 -26.54 -1.13
N SER A 614 -19.80 -25.91 -1.86
CA SER A 614 -18.49 -26.47 -2.19
C SER A 614 -17.37 -26.10 -1.20
N GLU A 615 -16.36 -26.97 -1.09
CA GLU A 615 -15.20 -26.80 -0.22
C GLU A 615 -14.34 -25.59 -0.61
N GLU A 616 -14.03 -25.41 -1.91
CA GLU A 616 -13.31 -24.23 -2.42
C GLU A 616 -13.99 -22.90 -2.05
N PHE A 617 -15.33 -22.88 -2.00
CA PHE A 617 -16.09 -21.69 -1.60
C PHE A 617 -16.05 -21.47 -0.08
N ALA A 618 -16.12 -22.55 0.70
CA ALA A 618 -16.00 -22.49 2.16
C ALA A 618 -14.62 -21.95 2.58
N ASP A 619 -13.55 -22.40 1.92
CA ASP A 619 -12.19 -21.91 2.14
C ASP A 619 -12.03 -20.44 1.71
N PHE A 620 -12.60 -20.03 0.57
CA PHE A 620 -12.62 -18.62 0.17
C PHE A 620 -13.34 -17.73 1.19
N VAL A 621 -14.51 -18.14 1.69
CA VAL A 621 -15.26 -17.38 2.71
C VAL A 621 -14.53 -17.38 4.06
N LEU A 622 -13.76 -18.41 4.37
CA LEU A 622 -12.90 -18.47 5.55
C LEU A 622 -11.72 -17.49 5.46
N ASP A 623 -10.90 -17.58 4.41
CA ASP A 623 -9.68 -16.78 4.27
C ASP A 623 -9.98 -15.29 3.99
N GLN A 624 -11.09 -14.97 3.28
CA GLN A 624 -11.49 -13.59 2.97
C GLN A 624 -12.50 -12.98 3.96
N GLY A 625 -12.99 -13.76 4.94
CA GLY A 625 -14.12 -13.40 5.80
C GLY A 625 -14.00 -12.06 6.54
N TYR A 626 -12.78 -11.62 6.85
CA TYR A 626 -12.50 -10.33 7.52
C TYR A 626 -13.13 -9.12 6.80
N TRP A 627 -12.99 -9.04 5.48
CA TRP A 627 -13.51 -7.93 4.67
C TRP A 627 -14.78 -8.32 3.91
N LEU A 628 -14.89 -9.60 3.52
CA LEU A 628 -15.98 -10.10 2.69
C LEU A 628 -17.33 -10.01 3.41
N LYS A 629 -17.37 -10.34 4.70
CA LYS A 629 -18.57 -10.28 5.55
C LYS A 629 -19.16 -8.87 5.65
N PRO A 630 -18.44 -7.83 6.12
CA PRO A 630 -18.97 -6.47 6.15
C PRO A 630 -19.26 -5.92 4.75
N TYR A 631 -18.50 -6.29 3.70
CA TYR A 631 -18.78 -5.87 2.32
C TYR A 631 -20.14 -6.40 1.82
N ALA A 632 -20.42 -7.69 2.02
CA ALA A 632 -21.70 -8.26 1.61
C ALA A 632 -22.89 -7.66 2.38
N LEU A 633 -22.72 -7.39 3.68
CA LEU A 633 -23.73 -6.72 4.49
C LEU A 633 -23.92 -5.26 4.04
N TYR A 634 -22.84 -4.54 3.74
CA TYR A 634 -22.85 -3.20 3.17
C TYR A 634 -23.66 -3.16 1.86
N CYS A 635 -23.40 -4.06 0.92
CA CYS A 635 -24.16 -4.13 -0.33
C CYS A 635 -25.64 -4.47 -0.10
N VAL A 636 -25.96 -5.37 0.84
CA VAL A 636 -27.35 -5.68 1.22
C VAL A 636 -28.06 -4.47 1.84
N LEU A 637 -27.37 -3.62 2.60
CA LEU A 637 -27.94 -2.41 3.19
C LEU A 637 -28.07 -1.28 2.16
N ARG A 638 -27.05 -1.05 1.33
CA ARG A 638 -27.10 -0.13 0.17
C ARG A 638 -28.29 -0.45 -0.74
N ASP A 639 -28.44 -1.71 -1.16
CA ASP A 639 -29.54 -2.17 -2.01
C ASP A 639 -30.91 -2.01 -1.32
N MET A 640 -30.97 -2.06 0.02
CA MET A 640 -32.20 -2.01 0.82
C MET A 640 -32.67 -0.59 1.15
N TYR A 641 -31.73 0.35 1.33
CA TYR A 641 -32.02 1.77 1.61
C TYR A 641 -31.89 2.68 0.38
N GLY A 642 -31.38 2.16 -0.74
CA GLY A 642 -31.14 2.91 -1.99
C GLY A 642 -29.88 3.77 -2.00
N VAL A 643 -29.26 4.00 -0.84
CA VAL A 643 -28.12 4.90 -0.62
C VAL A 643 -26.97 4.22 0.12
N SER A 644 -25.73 4.58 -0.19
CA SER A 644 -24.51 4.10 0.51
C SER A 644 -24.26 4.73 1.88
N ASP A 645 -24.85 5.90 2.17
CA ASP A 645 -24.60 6.65 3.42
C ASP A 645 -25.14 5.89 4.64
N PRO A 646 -24.27 5.37 5.53
CA PRO A 646 -24.73 4.58 6.67
C PRO A 646 -25.55 5.38 7.67
N SER A 647 -25.44 6.71 7.71
CA SER A 647 -26.25 7.54 8.61
C SER A 647 -27.76 7.47 8.30
N GLN A 648 -28.11 7.12 7.06
CA GLN A 648 -29.48 6.98 6.58
C GLN A 648 -30.05 5.56 6.80
N TRP A 649 -29.24 4.61 7.25
CA TRP A 649 -29.66 3.21 7.54
C TRP A 649 -30.21 3.02 8.97
N GLY A 650 -30.40 4.09 9.74
CA GLY A 650 -30.87 4.03 11.12
C GLY A 650 -29.92 3.25 12.03
N GLU A 651 -30.43 2.27 12.78
CA GLU A 651 -29.62 1.44 13.68
C GLU A 651 -28.61 0.55 12.93
N MET A 652 -28.94 0.11 11.71
CA MET A 652 -28.02 -0.68 10.87
C MET A 652 -26.78 0.14 10.46
N GLY A 653 -26.87 1.47 10.47
CA GLY A 653 -25.74 2.37 10.27
C GLY A 653 -24.69 2.35 11.37
N ARG A 654 -25.05 1.87 12.57
CA ARG A 654 -24.25 2.00 13.82
C ARG A 654 -23.82 0.65 14.40
N LEU A 655 -23.83 -0.41 13.58
CA LEU A 655 -23.38 -1.74 13.99
C LEU A 655 -21.89 -1.74 14.35
N SER A 656 -21.54 -2.43 15.43
CA SER A 656 -20.15 -2.84 15.66
C SER A 656 -19.76 -3.98 14.70
N PHE A 657 -18.46 -4.14 14.45
CA PHE A 657 -17.94 -5.19 13.57
C PHE A 657 -18.39 -6.60 13.97
N ALA A 658 -18.50 -6.90 15.27
CA ALA A 658 -19.01 -8.17 15.77
C ALA A 658 -20.51 -8.39 15.43
N GLN A 659 -21.31 -7.32 15.39
CA GLN A 659 -22.71 -7.40 14.94
C GLN A 659 -22.80 -7.55 13.41
N MET A 660 -21.91 -6.88 12.66
CA MET A 660 -21.81 -7.09 11.20
C MET A 660 -21.48 -8.56 10.88
N ASP A 661 -20.48 -9.12 11.57
CA ASP A 661 -20.08 -10.53 11.45
C ASP A 661 -21.25 -11.47 11.78
N ALA A 662 -21.93 -11.26 12.91
CA ALA A 662 -23.05 -12.10 13.34
C ALA A 662 -24.26 -12.04 12.38
N LEU A 663 -24.59 -10.87 11.83
CA LEU A 663 -25.71 -10.71 10.88
C LEU A 663 -25.43 -11.35 9.51
N SER A 664 -24.16 -11.42 9.12
CA SER A 664 -23.67 -11.89 7.81
C SER A 664 -23.05 -13.29 7.84
N SER A 665 -22.98 -13.94 9.00
CA SER A 665 -22.52 -15.33 9.19
C SER A 665 -23.69 -16.34 9.22
N PRO A 666 -23.44 -17.66 9.08
CA PRO A 666 -24.49 -18.68 9.19
C PRO A 666 -25.35 -18.53 10.46
N GLY A 667 -26.67 -18.50 10.28
CA GLY A 667 -27.65 -18.23 11.34
C GLY A 667 -28.06 -16.74 11.47
N GLY A 668 -27.27 -15.81 10.93
CA GLY A 668 -27.60 -14.39 10.88
C GLY A 668 -28.78 -14.08 9.94
N ASN A 669 -29.66 -13.16 10.33
CA ASN A 669 -30.90 -12.88 9.58
C ASN A 669 -30.68 -12.15 8.23
N LYS A 670 -29.46 -11.66 7.95
CA LYS A 670 -29.05 -11.13 6.62
C LYS A 670 -28.21 -12.12 5.81
N TYR A 671 -27.80 -13.26 6.38
CA TYR A 671 -26.89 -14.23 5.75
C TYR A 671 -27.32 -14.66 4.35
N ASN A 672 -28.60 -14.98 4.16
CA ASN A 672 -29.12 -15.43 2.86
C ASN A 672 -28.96 -14.39 1.75
N ALA A 673 -29.03 -13.09 2.08
CA ALA A 673 -28.78 -12.01 1.14
C ALA A 673 -27.27 -11.73 0.97
N CYS A 674 -26.48 -11.90 2.03
CA CYS A 674 -25.02 -11.75 1.98
C CYS A 674 -24.36 -12.84 1.10
N ARG A 675 -24.88 -14.06 1.12
CA ARG A 675 -24.37 -15.20 0.32
C ARG A 675 -24.32 -14.95 -1.19
N TYR A 676 -25.23 -14.13 -1.73
CA TYR A 676 -25.17 -13.68 -3.12
C TYR A 676 -23.87 -12.91 -3.40
N TRP A 677 -23.54 -11.92 -2.57
CA TRP A 677 -22.32 -11.13 -2.73
C TRP A 677 -21.04 -11.93 -2.45
N TYR A 678 -21.09 -12.94 -1.57
CA TYR A 678 -19.99 -13.90 -1.42
C TYR A 678 -19.73 -14.69 -2.70
N TRP A 679 -20.79 -15.18 -3.36
CA TRP A 679 -20.71 -15.90 -4.62
C TRP A 679 -20.20 -15.02 -5.78
N VAL A 680 -20.63 -13.75 -5.85
CA VAL A 680 -20.11 -12.77 -6.82
C VAL A 680 -18.61 -12.54 -6.61
N GLN A 681 -18.17 -12.27 -5.38
CA GLN A 681 -16.74 -12.04 -5.08
C GLN A 681 -15.87 -13.29 -5.28
N TYR A 682 -16.42 -14.49 -5.03
CA TYR A 682 -15.74 -15.77 -5.30
C TYR A 682 -15.42 -15.95 -6.79
N HIS A 683 -16.38 -15.72 -7.69
CA HIS A 683 -16.13 -15.84 -9.14
C HIS A 683 -15.23 -14.73 -9.67
N LEU A 684 -15.35 -13.50 -9.14
CA LEU A 684 -14.44 -12.39 -9.45
C LEU A 684 -13.00 -12.77 -9.07
N HIS A 685 -12.81 -13.30 -7.87
CA HIS A 685 -11.52 -13.80 -7.39
C HIS A 685 -10.96 -14.89 -8.30
N LYS A 686 -11.74 -15.92 -8.64
CA LYS A 686 -11.27 -17.03 -9.50
C LYS A 686 -10.87 -16.56 -10.90
N GLN A 687 -11.67 -15.71 -11.55
CA GLN A 687 -11.34 -15.20 -12.88
C GLN A 687 -10.11 -14.30 -12.86
N PHE A 688 -9.96 -13.41 -11.87
CA PHE A 688 -8.80 -12.51 -11.82
C PHE A 688 -7.51 -13.22 -11.39
N LEU A 689 -7.59 -14.18 -10.47
CA LEU A 689 -6.45 -15.02 -10.08
C LEU A 689 -5.97 -15.90 -11.25
N ASP A 690 -6.88 -16.44 -12.05
CA ASP A 690 -6.52 -17.21 -13.25
C ASP A 690 -5.89 -16.31 -14.34
N ALA A 691 -6.44 -15.12 -14.58
CA ALA A 691 -5.83 -14.12 -15.48
C ALA A 691 -4.42 -13.68 -15.01
N SER A 692 -4.23 -13.50 -13.71
CA SER A 692 -2.91 -13.19 -13.12
C SER A 692 -1.92 -14.34 -13.27
N ARG A 693 -2.34 -15.58 -12.97
CA ARG A 693 -1.54 -16.79 -13.19
C ARG A 693 -1.19 -17.00 -14.67
N TYR A 694 -2.09 -16.67 -15.59
CA TYR A 694 -1.82 -16.68 -17.02
C TYR A 694 -0.74 -15.65 -17.40
N ALA A 695 -0.85 -14.42 -16.89
CA ALA A 695 0.15 -13.37 -17.07
C ALA A 695 1.54 -13.79 -16.54
N ALA A 696 1.59 -14.35 -15.33
CA ALA A 696 2.82 -14.90 -14.73
C ALA A 696 3.40 -16.06 -15.56
N LYS A 697 2.58 -17.03 -15.98
CA LYS A 697 2.98 -18.13 -16.89
C LYS A 697 3.46 -17.64 -18.26
N LYS A 698 3.11 -16.42 -18.64
CA LYS A 698 3.53 -15.73 -19.87
C LYS A 698 4.70 -14.76 -19.66
N GLY A 699 5.25 -14.61 -18.45
CA GLY A 699 6.35 -13.66 -18.20
C GLY A 699 5.92 -12.19 -18.30
N VAL A 700 4.63 -11.91 -18.14
CA VAL A 700 4.04 -10.56 -18.16
C VAL A 700 3.55 -10.21 -16.75
N ALA A 701 4.26 -9.31 -16.08
CA ALA A 701 3.92 -8.92 -14.71
C ALA A 701 2.73 -7.95 -14.69
N LEU A 702 1.62 -8.36 -14.05
CA LEU A 702 0.53 -7.43 -13.73
C LEU A 702 0.99 -6.45 -12.64
N ILE A 703 0.85 -5.15 -12.93
CA ILE A 703 1.09 -4.02 -12.02
C ILE A 703 -0.28 -3.47 -11.61
N GLY A 704 -0.54 -3.39 -10.30
CA GLY A 704 -1.76 -2.78 -9.77
C GLY A 704 -1.63 -1.28 -9.55
N ASP A 705 -2.73 -0.65 -9.20
CA ASP A 705 -2.78 0.75 -8.75
C ASP A 705 -3.53 0.83 -7.42
N LEU A 706 -2.98 1.55 -6.44
CA LEU A 706 -3.45 1.60 -5.06
C LEU A 706 -3.77 3.06 -4.69
N PRO A 707 -5.05 3.49 -4.78
CA PRO A 707 -5.50 4.83 -4.41
C PRO A 707 -5.17 5.20 -2.98
N ILE A 708 -4.63 6.39 -2.71
CA ILE A 708 -4.48 6.83 -1.31
C ILE A 708 -5.83 7.11 -0.66
N GLY A 709 -6.85 7.44 -1.46
CA GLY A 709 -8.23 7.66 -1.04
C GLY A 709 -9.04 6.38 -0.76
N VAL A 710 -10.11 6.56 0.02
CA VAL A 710 -11.20 5.60 0.24
C VAL A 710 -12.52 6.34 0.34
N SER A 711 -13.62 5.80 -0.21
CA SER A 711 -14.91 6.49 -0.17
C SER A 711 -15.39 6.71 1.27
N ARG A 712 -15.81 7.96 1.60
CA ARG A 712 -16.30 8.34 2.93
C ARG A 712 -17.52 7.51 3.37
N ASN A 713 -18.30 7.02 2.41
CA ASN A 713 -19.48 6.19 2.62
C ASN A 713 -19.20 4.70 2.26
N GLY A 714 -17.94 4.28 2.20
CA GLY A 714 -17.53 2.92 1.89
C GLY A 714 -17.53 1.99 3.12
N VAL A 715 -17.43 0.68 2.88
CA VAL A 715 -17.40 -0.36 3.93
C VAL A 715 -16.22 -0.19 4.88
N ASP A 716 -15.06 0.26 4.40
CA ASP A 716 -13.87 0.46 5.21
C ASP A 716 -14.08 1.54 6.28
N ILE A 717 -14.74 2.65 5.92
CA ILE A 717 -15.11 3.70 6.88
C ILE A 717 -16.23 3.24 7.82
N TRP A 718 -17.21 2.51 7.30
CA TRP A 718 -18.35 2.03 8.10
C TRP A 718 -17.97 0.95 9.13
N SER A 719 -17.02 0.07 8.78
CA SER A 719 -16.61 -1.08 9.60
C SER A 719 -15.38 -0.83 10.49
N ARG A 720 -14.61 0.22 10.21
CA ARG A 720 -13.44 0.69 10.98
C ARG A 720 -13.41 2.22 11.16
N PRO A 721 -14.53 2.90 11.54
CA PRO A 721 -14.58 4.37 11.61
C PRO A 721 -13.54 4.95 12.56
N GLU A 722 -13.09 4.19 13.56
CA GLU A 722 -12.03 4.57 14.48
C GLU A 722 -10.68 4.84 13.81
N LEU A 723 -10.36 4.22 12.67
CA LEU A 723 -9.08 4.38 11.96
C LEU A 723 -8.99 5.67 11.14
N PHE A 724 -10.04 6.49 11.13
CA PHE A 724 -10.17 7.67 10.28
C PHE A 724 -10.61 8.91 11.08
N ARG A 725 -10.33 10.09 10.52
CA ARG A 725 -10.68 11.40 11.07
C ARG A 725 -11.84 11.97 10.26
N LEU A 726 -13.06 11.60 10.66
CA LEU A 726 -14.29 11.85 9.89
C LEU A 726 -14.72 13.34 9.91
N ASP A 727 -14.12 14.13 10.80
CA ASP A 727 -14.14 15.59 10.91
C ASP A 727 -13.22 16.29 9.89
N LYS A 728 -12.43 15.53 9.13
CA LYS A 728 -11.44 16.02 8.15
C LYS A 728 -11.72 15.52 6.74
N ARG A 729 -11.09 16.17 5.77
CA ARG A 729 -11.00 15.74 4.37
C ARG A 729 -9.55 15.82 3.89
N MET A 730 -9.18 14.93 2.98
CA MET A 730 -7.93 15.02 2.21
C MET A 730 -8.14 15.80 0.91
N GLY A 731 -7.07 16.41 0.39
CA GLY A 731 -7.11 17.20 -0.84
C GLY A 731 -5.72 17.62 -1.32
N ALA A 732 -5.65 18.73 -2.04
CA ALA A 732 -4.41 19.36 -2.46
C ALA A 732 -4.47 20.90 -2.35
N PRO A 733 -3.34 21.58 -2.06
CA PRO A 733 -3.27 23.03 -2.11
C PRO A 733 -3.40 23.57 -3.55
N PRO A 734 -3.66 24.88 -3.76
CA PRO A 734 -3.71 25.51 -5.07
C PRO A 734 -2.44 25.36 -5.92
N ASP A 735 -2.52 24.71 -7.08
CA ASP A 735 -1.38 24.40 -7.95
C ASP A 735 -1.32 25.31 -9.20
N ALA A 736 -0.96 24.79 -10.38
CA ALA A 736 -0.95 25.50 -11.66
C ALA A 736 -2.17 25.17 -12.55
N PHE A 737 -2.99 24.19 -12.15
CA PHE A 737 -4.17 23.68 -12.84
C PHE A 737 -5.47 24.13 -12.12
N THR A 738 -5.42 24.30 -10.79
CA THR A 738 -6.52 24.82 -9.96
C THR A 738 -6.06 25.90 -8.98
N GLU A 739 -6.60 27.11 -9.18
CA GLU A 739 -6.44 28.28 -8.29
C GLU A 739 -7.06 28.06 -6.90
N LEU A 740 -8.04 27.15 -6.79
CA LEU A 740 -8.77 26.85 -5.56
C LEU A 740 -8.21 25.60 -4.84
N GLY A 741 -7.20 24.93 -5.38
CA GLY A 741 -6.76 23.62 -4.90
C GLY A 741 -7.80 22.54 -5.17
N GLN A 742 -7.74 21.44 -4.41
CA GLN A 742 -8.62 20.29 -4.57
C GLN A 742 -9.11 19.79 -3.21
N ASN A 743 -10.35 19.29 -3.17
CA ASN A 743 -10.93 18.57 -2.05
C ASN A 743 -11.38 17.21 -2.58
N TRP A 744 -10.72 16.14 -2.18
CA TRP A 744 -10.98 14.80 -2.71
C TRP A 744 -12.11 14.07 -1.99
N ASN A 745 -12.76 14.71 -1.01
CA ASN A 745 -13.88 14.18 -0.21
C ASN A 745 -13.57 12.92 0.64
N PHE A 746 -12.39 12.30 0.47
CA PHE A 746 -11.88 11.21 1.31
C PHE A 746 -11.61 11.70 2.75
N PRO A 747 -11.93 10.91 3.80
CA PRO A 747 -11.55 11.24 5.17
C PRO A 747 -10.05 11.03 5.40
N ALA A 748 -9.46 11.80 6.31
CA ALA A 748 -8.04 11.67 6.64
C ALA A 748 -7.75 10.44 7.53
N TYR A 749 -6.58 9.82 7.36
CA TYR A 749 -6.14 8.68 8.19
C TYR A 749 -5.81 9.09 9.63
N ASP A 750 -6.14 8.23 10.60
CA ASP A 750 -5.61 8.31 11.97
C ASP A 750 -4.35 7.43 12.07
N TRP A 751 -3.23 7.99 11.58
CA TRP A 751 -1.94 7.29 11.55
C TRP A 751 -1.46 6.85 12.93
N GLU A 752 -1.83 7.54 14.02
CA GLU A 752 -1.47 7.11 15.37
C GLU A 752 -2.18 5.82 15.79
N LYS A 753 -3.48 5.69 15.52
CA LYS A 753 -4.22 4.45 15.80
C LYS A 753 -3.75 3.31 14.90
N MET A 754 -3.53 3.57 13.61
CA MET A 754 -2.96 2.58 12.69
C MET A 754 -1.56 2.13 13.13
N MET A 755 -0.72 3.02 13.67
CA MET A 755 0.59 2.61 14.20
C MET A 755 0.46 1.67 15.41
N ARG A 756 -0.53 1.89 16.28
CA ARG A 756 -0.75 1.09 17.51
C ARG A 756 -1.20 -0.35 17.22
N ASP A 757 -1.86 -0.63 16.10
CA ASP A 757 -2.24 -1.99 15.68
C ASP A 757 -1.24 -2.66 14.71
N GLY A 758 -0.11 -1.99 14.42
CA GLY A 758 0.88 -2.46 13.46
C GLY A 758 0.40 -2.33 12.01
N PHE A 759 -0.35 -1.27 11.69
CA PHE A 759 -0.91 -0.94 10.38
C PHE A 759 -1.79 -2.05 9.80
N SER A 760 -2.62 -2.70 10.63
CA SER A 760 -3.33 -3.94 10.31
C SER A 760 -4.18 -3.84 9.03
N TRP A 761 -4.89 -2.72 8.86
CA TRP A 761 -5.72 -2.42 7.69
C TRP A 761 -4.90 -2.26 6.41
N TRP A 762 -3.83 -1.45 6.44
CA TRP A 762 -2.91 -1.29 5.30
C TRP A 762 -2.23 -2.61 4.92
N ARG A 763 -1.84 -3.41 5.92
CA ARG A 763 -1.27 -4.74 5.70
C ARG A 763 -2.30 -5.71 5.13
N ALA A 764 -3.58 -5.61 5.50
CA ALA A 764 -4.66 -6.37 4.87
C ALA A 764 -4.86 -5.95 3.40
N ARG A 765 -4.95 -4.65 3.12
CA ARG A 765 -5.11 -4.08 1.77
C ARG A 765 -4.02 -4.57 0.81
N LEU A 766 -2.74 -4.46 1.21
CA LEU A 766 -1.62 -4.93 0.38
C LEU A 766 -1.60 -6.44 0.20
N ARG A 767 -1.99 -7.24 1.20
CA ARG A 767 -2.11 -8.71 1.05
C ARG A 767 -3.19 -9.08 0.03
N SER A 768 -4.32 -8.39 -0.01
CA SER A 768 -5.36 -8.63 -1.03
C SER A 768 -4.86 -8.30 -2.45
N MET A 769 -4.09 -7.22 -2.62
CA MET A 769 -3.49 -6.89 -3.92
C MET A 769 -2.41 -7.91 -4.35
N ASN A 770 -1.60 -8.40 -3.41
CA ASN A 770 -0.58 -9.43 -3.63
C ASN A 770 -1.13 -10.81 -4.05
N MET A 771 -2.46 -10.99 -4.08
CA MET A 771 -3.09 -12.18 -4.67
C MET A 771 -3.17 -12.13 -6.20
N TYR A 772 -3.05 -10.94 -6.80
CA TYR A 772 -3.30 -10.71 -8.24
C TYR A 772 -2.19 -9.91 -8.94
N PHE A 773 -1.45 -9.08 -8.21
CA PHE A 773 -0.43 -8.20 -8.76
C PHE A 773 0.98 -8.56 -8.26
N HIS A 774 1.98 -8.28 -9.09
CA HIS A 774 3.39 -8.57 -8.84
C HIS A 774 4.21 -7.31 -8.52
N SER A 775 3.60 -6.16 -8.78
CA SER A 775 4.07 -4.79 -8.56
C SER A 775 2.83 -3.90 -8.36
N VAL A 776 2.97 -2.74 -7.74
CA VAL A 776 1.85 -1.81 -7.53
C VAL A 776 2.32 -0.35 -7.50
N ARG A 777 1.60 0.53 -8.21
CA ARG A 777 1.69 1.98 -8.03
C ARG A 777 1.02 2.36 -6.71
N LEU A 778 1.77 3.00 -5.83
CA LEU A 778 1.23 3.75 -4.71
C LEU A 778 0.88 5.15 -5.22
N ASP A 779 -0.42 5.38 -5.39
CA ASP A 779 -1.01 6.68 -5.73
C ASP A 779 -0.67 7.72 -4.66
N HIS A 780 -0.23 8.92 -5.07
CA HIS A 780 0.11 10.04 -4.19
C HIS A 780 0.95 9.63 -2.95
N ILE A 781 2.14 9.04 -3.17
CA ILE A 781 2.98 8.50 -2.07
C ILE A 781 3.41 9.56 -1.05
N LEU A 782 3.32 10.83 -1.44
CA LEU A 782 3.44 12.02 -0.61
C LEU A 782 2.62 11.94 0.69
N GLY A 783 1.41 11.37 0.65
CA GLY A 783 0.53 11.27 1.83
C GLY A 783 1.04 10.37 2.97
N PHE A 784 2.09 9.56 2.72
CA PHE A 784 2.83 8.84 3.76
C PHE A 784 3.88 9.72 4.47
N PHE A 785 4.27 10.84 3.87
CA PHE A 785 5.11 11.88 4.49
C PHE A 785 4.23 12.92 5.19
N ARG A 786 3.30 13.52 4.41
CA ARG A 786 2.30 14.52 4.84
C ARG A 786 1.18 14.61 3.81
N PHE A 787 -0.06 14.76 4.24
CA PHE A 787 -1.21 15.04 3.36
C PHE A 787 -1.78 16.43 3.62
N TRP A 788 -2.56 16.96 2.68
CA TRP A 788 -3.28 18.22 2.84
C TRP A 788 -4.57 17.99 3.62
N ASP A 789 -4.66 18.56 4.82
CA ASP A 789 -5.73 18.37 5.79
C ASP A 789 -6.70 19.55 5.75
N LEU A 790 -7.96 19.25 5.41
CA LEU A 790 -9.05 20.21 5.22
C LEU A 790 -10.16 19.99 6.27
N PRO A 791 -10.83 21.06 6.74
CA PRO A 791 -11.97 20.94 7.65
C PRO A 791 -13.19 20.29 6.96
N ALA A 792 -14.05 19.60 7.71
CA ALA A 792 -15.25 18.93 7.17
C ALA A 792 -16.18 19.84 6.33
N HIS A 793 -16.17 21.16 6.53
CA HIS A 793 -16.98 22.12 5.77
C HIS A 793 -16.33 22.61 4.45
N ALA A 794 -15.12 22.16 4.12
CA ALA A 794 -14.42 22.57 2.91
C ALA A 794 -15.17 22.09 1.65
N VAL A 795 -15.14 22.93 0.62
CA VAL A 795 -15.57 22.64 -0.75
C VAL A 795 -14.34 22.68 -1.68
N THR A 796 -13.37 23.54 -1.37
CA THR A 796 -12.10 23.74 -2.08
C THR A 796 -10.89 23.25 -1.28
N GLY A 797 -9.69 23.40 -1.83
CA GLY A 797 -8.42 23.14 -1.14
C GLY A 797 -7.81 24.35 -0.42
N LEU A 798 -8.46 25.52 -0.40
CA LEU A 798 -7.87 26.78 0.11
C LEU A 798 -7.62 26.78 1.62
N GLY A 799 -8.61 26.34 2.41
CA GLY A 799 -8.59 26.41 3.88
C GLY A 799 -7.82 25.29 4.59
N GLY A 800 -6.83 24.69 3.93
CA GLY A 800 -6.09 23.52 4.41
C GLY A 800 -4.68 23.81 4.93
N HIS A 801 -4.04 22.79 5.49
CA HIS A 801 -2.63 22.79 5.90
C HIS A 801 -2.05 21.36 5.79
N TYR A 802 -0.73 21.21 5.75
CA TYR A 802 -0.12 19.88 5.80
C TYR A 802 -0.23 19.23 7.20
N PHE A 803 -0.59 17.95 7.23
CA PHE A 803 -0.58 17.09 8.42
C PHE A 803 0.18 15.77 8.15
N PRO A 804 1.03 15.28 9.08
CA PRO A 804 1.49 15.96 10.29
C PRO A 804 2.43 17.13 9.94
N SER A 805 2.57 18.10 10.86
CA SER A 805 3.47 19.24 10.71
C SER A 805 3.81 19.89 12.05
N HIS A 806 4.92 20.62 12.08
CA HIS A 806 5.26 21.56 13.14
C HIS A 806 4.59 22.92 12.84
N PRO A 807 3.59 23.36 13.64
CA PRO A 807 2.94 24.66 13.48
C PRO A 807 3.88 25.81 13.84
N ILE A 808 3.52 27.02 13.40
CA ILE A 808 4.06 28.28 13.94
C ILE A 808 3.43 28.50 15.32
N THR A 809 4.21 28.84 16.34
CA THR A 809 3.68 29.08 17.70
C THR A 809 3.33 30.55 17.92
N LYS A 810 2.48 30.83 18.91
CA LYS A 810 2.21 32.20 19.38
C LYS A 810 3.50 32.91 19.82
N GLU A 811 4.37 32.22 20.53
CA GLU A 811 5.67 32.77 20.98
C GLU A 811 6.57 33.17 19.79
N GLU A 812 6.57 32.36 18.72
CA GLU A 812 7.29 32.67 17.49
C GLU A 812 6.70 33.91 16.77
N LEU A 813 5.37 34.07 16.75
CA LEU A 813 4.71 35.28 16.22
C LEU A 813 5.02 36.52 17.08
N ASP A 814 4.86 36.41 18.40
CA ASP A 814 5.09 37.50 19.34
C ASP A 814 6.57 37.95 19.32
N SER A 815 7.53 37.02 19.22
CA SER A 815 8.97 37.34 19.10
C SER A 815 9.34 38.07 17.80
N LYS A 816 8.62 37.83 16.69
CA LYS A 816 8.73 38.60 15.44
C LYS A 816 7.94 39.92 15.46
N GLY A 817 7.13 40.16 16.49
CA GLY A 817 6.26 41.35 16.61
C GLY A 817 4.95 41.26 15.82
N LEU A 818 4.51 40.06 15.44
CA LEU A 818 3.28 39.78 14.70
C LEU A 818 2.06 39.67 15.65
N TRP A 819 1.88 40.70 16.48
CA TRP A 819 1.01 40.66 17.67
C TRP A 819 -0.50 40.67 17.36
N ASP A 820 -0.94 41.14 16.19
CA ASP A 820 -2.36 41.11 15.79
C ASP A 820 -2.71 39.78 15.10
N ARG A 821 -2.84 38.73 15.91
CA ARG A 821 -3.29 37.43 15.43
C ARG A 821 -4.73 37.47 14.88
N GLN A 822 -5.56 38.49 15.19
CA GLN A 822 -6.91 38.59 14.63
C GLN A 822 -6.85 39.05 13.16
N ARG A 823 -6.10 40.13 12.86
CA ARG A 823 -5.86 40.61 11.49
C ARG A 823 -5.20 39.58 10.58
N LEU A 824 -4.40 38.67 11.13
CA LEU A 824 -3.72 37.61 10.38
C LEU A 824 -4.61 36.38 10.12
N THR A 825 -5.56 36.06 11.01
CA THR A 825 -6.32 34.78 10.97
C THR A 825 -7.78 34.90 10.52
N GLN A 826 -8.34 36.10 10.51
CA GLN A 826 -9.71 36.35 10.04
C GLN A 826 -9.74 36.82 8.57
N PRO A 827 -10.87 36.59 7.85
CA PRO A 827 -11.10 37.17 6.53
C PRO A 827 -10.95 38.69 6.53
N TYR A 828 -10.10 39.24 5.65
CA TYR A 828 -9.87 40.68 5.54
C TYR A 828 -10.67 41.30 4.40
N VAL A 829 -11.94 41.64 4.64
CA VAL A 829 -12.82 42.19 3.60
C VAL A 829 -13.08 43.69 3.81
N ARG A 830 -12.96 44.46 2.73
CA ARG A 830 -13.06 45.94 2.68
C ARG A 830 -13.95 46.37 1.50
N SER A 831 -14.57 47.55 1.58
CA SER A 831 -15.49 48.04 0.53
C SER A 831 -14.84 48.13 -0.85
N HIS A 832 -13.61 48.65 -0.94
CA HIS A 832 -12.89 48.79 -2.22
C HIS A 832 -12.47 47.45 -2.84
N LEU A 833 -12.32 46.39 -2.04
CA LEU A 833 -12.07 45.03 -2.53
C LEU A 833 -13.35 44.40 -3.08
N LEU A 834 -14.47 44.59 -2.37
CA LEU A 834 -15.80 44.15 -2.80
C LEU A 834 -16.24 44.85 -4.09
N GLU A 835 -16.03 46.16 -4.20
CA GLU A 835 -16.28 46.94 -5.42
C GLU A 835 -15.37 46.49 -6.57
N ARG A 836 -14.08 46.25 -6.32
CA ARG A 836 -13.14 45.71 -7.33
C ARG A 836 -13.58 44.35 -7.86
N ARG A 837 -14.12 43.47 -7.01
CA ARG A 837 -14.50 42.08 -7.37
C ARG A 837 -15.90 41.97 -7.98
N PHE A 838 -16.88 42.74 -7.50
CA PHE A 838 -18.30 42.62 -7.89
C PHE A 838 -18.83 43.83 -8.68
N GLY A 839 -18.02 44.86 -8.92
CA GLY A 839 -18.44 46.07 -9.62
C GLY A 839 -19.63 46.74 -8.92
N LYS A 840 -20.58 47.24 -9.71
CA LYS A 840 -21.76 47.99 -9.20
C LYS A 840 -22.71 47.17 -8.32
N ASP A 841 -22.64 45.84 -8.35
CA ASP A 841 -23.51 44.97 -7.56
C ASP A 841 -22.97 44.68 -6.14
N TRP A 842 -21.80 45.21 -5.77
CA TRP A 842 -21.12 44.89 -4.50
C TRP A 842 -22.00 45.13 -3.25
N GLU A 843 -22.80 46.20 -3.23
CA GLU A 843 -23.73 46.51 -2.14
C GLU A 843 -24.82 45.43 -1.97
N ASN A 844 -25.30 44.85 -3.08
CA ASN A 844 -26.29 43.77 -3.06
C ASN A 844 -25.68 42.46 -2.54
N VAL A 845 -24.42 42.19 -2.88
CA VAL A 845 -23.65 41.06 -2.33
C VAL A 845 -23.41 41.26 -0.83
N VAL A 846 -22.98 42.45 -0.39
CA VAL A 846 -22.82 42.81 1.02
C VAL A 846 -24.11 42.61 1.80
N ARG A 847 -25.22 43.20 1.33
CA ARG A 847 -26.53 43.08 1.96
C ARG A 847 -26.98 41.63 2.14
N ARG A 848 -26.56 40.71 1.26
CA ARG A 848 -26.84 39.27 1.35
C ARG A 848 -25.89 38.54 2.30
N PHE A 849 -24.58 38.58 2.05
CA PHE A 849 -23.61 37.66 2.68
C PHE A 849 -22.84 38.23 3.87
N PHE A 850 -22.79 39.56 4.01
CA PHE A 850 -21.88 40.23 4.95
C PHE A 850 -22.60 41.07 6.02
N SER A 851 -21.89 41.30 7.13
CA SER A 851 -22.17 42.30 8.15
C SER A 851 -21.09 43.37 8.10
N GLN A 852 -21.47 44.65 8.24
CA GLN A 852 -20.50 45.75 8.30
C GLN A 852 -19.90 45.85 9.71
N GLY A 853 -18.56 45.85 9.78
CA GLY A 853 -17.79 46.02 11.00
C GLY A 853 -17.26 47.45 11.18
N LEU A 854 -16.45 47.64 12.23
CA LEU A 854 -15.80 48.92 12.51
C LEU A 854 -14.81 49.30 11.40
N HIS A 855 -14.62 50.62 11.22
CA HIS A 855 -13.67 51.23 10.28
C HIS A 855 -13.81 50.77 8.80
N GLY A 856 -14.99 50.28 8.40
CA GLY A 856 -15.25 49.82 7.03
C GLY A 856 -14.75 48.41 6.70
N THR A 857 -14.55 47.56 7.73
CA THR A 857 -14.40 46.12 7.53
C THR A 857 -15.75 45.46 7.25
N TYR A 858 -15.72 44.27 6.66
CA TYR A 858 -16.90 43.40 6.52
C TYR A 858 -16.54 42.00 7.02
N SER A 859 -17.46 41.36 7.75
CA SER A 859 -17.38 39.94 8.09
C SER A 859 -18.50 39.20 7.38
N PHE A 860 -18.36 37.89 7.16
CA PHE A 860 -19.52 37.07 6.79
C PHE A 860 -20.57 37.11 7.91
N LYS A 861 -21.84 36.93 7.55
CA LYS A 861 -22.93 36.77 8.52
C LYS A 861 -22.81 35.42 9.24
N PRO A 862 -23.32 35.29 10.48
CA PRO A 862 -23.39 34.00 11.17
C PRO A 862 -24.10 32.94 10.32
N GLY A 863 -23.46 31.80 10.10
CA GLY A 863 -23.99 30.73 9.26
C GLY A 863 -23.74 30.93 7.75
N LEU A 864 -22.88 31.87 7.36
CA LEU A 864 -22.32 32.03 5.99
C LEU A 864 -20.78 32.08 6.03
N ASP A 865 -20.19 31.67 7.14
CA ASP A 865 -18.77 31.72 7.51
C ASP A 865 -18.02 30.40 7.22
N THR A 866 -18.60 29.51 6.42
CA THR A 866 -17.96 28.28 5.90
C THR A 866 -18.23 28.11 4.41
N GLU A 867 -17.31 27.45 3.69
CA GLU A 867 -17.45 27.25 2.23
C GLU A 867 -18.73 26.48 1.86
N LYS A 868 -19.07 25.42 2.62
CA LYS A 868 -20.32 24.67 2.40
C LYS A 868 -21.56 25.53 2.66
N ALA A 869 -21.57 26.37 3.70
CA ALA A 869 -22.70 27.27 3.93
C ALA A 869 -22.86 28.33 2.82
N LEU A 870 -21.76 28.82 2.23
CA LEU A 870 -21.80 29.69 1.06
C LEU A 870 -22.34 28.98 -0.18
N GLN A 871 -21.95 27.72 -0.41
CA GLN A 871 -22.50 26.86 -1.48
C GLN A 871 -24.01 26.67 -1.28
N ASP A 872 -24.45 26.22 -0.11
CA ASP A 872 -25.86 25.95 0.21
C ASP A 872 -26.73 27.21 0.12
N ALA A 873 -26.20 28.37 0.51
CA ALA A 873 -26.87 29.66 0.34
C ALA A 873 -26.99 30.06 -1.13
N MET A 874 -25.93 29.87 -1.92
CA MET A 874 -25.92 30.13 -3.37
C MET A 874 -26.74 29.11 -4.17
N GLU A 875 -27.09 27.96 -3.60
CA GLU A 875 -28.08 27.01 -4.13
C GLU A 875 -29.52 27.43 -3.80
N ARG A 876 -29.75 27.99 -2.60
CA ARG A 876 -31.10 28.39 -2.13
C ARG A 876 -31.58 29.74 -2.66
N ASP A 877 -30.71 30.76 -2.73
CA ASP A 877 -31.00 32.10 -3.27
C ASP A 877 -29.79 32.63 -4.06
N PRO A 878 -29.65 32.27 -5.34
CA PRO A 878 -28.54 32.71 -6.18
C PRO A 878 -28.54 34.23 -6.39
N VAL A 879 -27.51 34.93 -5.90
CA VAL A 879 -27.30 36.34 -6.26
C VAL A 879 -26.84 36.45 -7.72
N GLN A 880 -27.31 37.48 -8.42
CA GLN A 880 -26.82 37.86 -9.74
C GLN A 880 -25.83 39.01 -9.60
N VAL A 881 -24.75 38.97 -10.38
CA VAL A 881 -23.73 40.04 -10.51
C VAL A 881 -23.43 40.23 -11.99
N GLN A 882 -23.40 41.46 -12.47
CA GLN A 882 -23.26 41.78 -13.88
C GLN A 882 -21.92 41.25 -14.45
N GLY A 883 -22.01 40.34 -15.43
CA GLY A 883 -20.84 39.76 -16.10
C GLY A 883 -20.24 38.53 -15.42
N MET A 884 -20.76 38.10 -14.26
CA MET A 884 -20.31 36.89 -13.57
C MET A 884 -21.31 35.75 -13.70
N THR A 885 -20.83 34.50 -13.78
CA THR A 885 -21.68 33.32 -13.61
C THR A 885 -21.97 33.08 -12.12
N ARG A 886 -23.05 32.35 -11.81
CA ARG A 886 -23.39 31.92 -10.44
C ARG A 886 -22.19 31.25 -9.73
N GLN A 887 -21.44 30.43 -10.48
CA GLN A 887 -20.25 29.75 -9.97
C GLN A 887 -19.08 30.73 -9.73
N ALA A 888 -18.84 31.68 -10.63
CA ALA A 888 -17.80 32.71 -10.44
C ALA A 888 -18.09 33.60 -9.21
N VAL A 889 -19.36 33.88 -8.90
CA VAL A 889 -19.73 34.60 -7.67
C VAL A 889 -19.47 33.74 -6.43
N LEU A 890 -19.81 32.45 -6.45
CA LEU A 890 -19.49 31.53 -5.35
C LEU A 890 -17.97 31.42 -5.14
N HIS A 891 -17.18 31.29 -6.20
CA HIS A 891 -15.72 31.28 -6.14
C HIS A 891 -15.17 32.58 -5.52
N ALA A 892 -15.70 33.74 -5.91
CA ALA A 892 -15.31 35.03 -5.33
C ALA A 892 -15.64 35.15 -3.83
N LEU A 893 -16.80 34.62 -3.39
CA LEU A 893 -17.16 34.56 -1.98
C LEU A 893 -16.25 33.61 -1.18
N ILE A 894 -15.91 32.44 -1.75
CA ILE A 894 -14.98 31.48 -1.14
C ILE A 894 -13.55 32.04 -1.06
N LEU A 895 -13.10 32.80 -2.07
CA LEU A 895 -11.83 33.51 -2.03
C LEU A 895 -11.82 34.55 -0.91
N PHE A 896 -12.85 35.38 -0.76
CA PHE A 896 -12.97 36.31 0.38
C PHE A 896 -13.02 35.58 1.74
N LEU A 897 -13.64 34.41 1.84
CA LEU A 897 -13.63 33.61 3.08
C LEU A 897 -12.23 33.07 3.42
N ASN A 898 -11.38 32.85 2.42
CA ASN A 898 -9.99 32.40 2.59
C ASN A 898 -8.96 33.55 2.47
N ASP A 899 -9.40 34.80 2.49
CA ASP A 899 -8.56 36.01 2.39
C ASP A 899 -7.91 36.33 3.74
N ARG A 900 -6.96 35.48 4.14
CA ARG A 900 -6.25 35.49 5.43
C ARG A 900 -4.80 35.04 5.26
N CYS A 901 -3.93 35.48 6.16
CA CYS A 901 -2.51 35.15 6.14
C CYS A 901 -2.20 33.82 6.84
N LEU A 902 -2.88 33.57 7.96
CA LEU A 902 -2.70 32.39 8.82
C LEU A 902 -4.02 31.66 9.03
N ILE A 903 -3.95 30.34 9.19
CA ILE A 903 -5.01 29.44 9.62
C ILE A 903 -4.72 29.07 11.08
N ARG A 904 -5.76 28.96 11.92
CA ARG A 904 -5.63 28.54 13.33
C ARG A 904 -5.77 27.03 13.45
N ASP A 905 -5.04 26.43 14.37
CA ASP A 905 -5.28 25.06 14.84
C ASP A 905 -6.65 24.98 15.56
N GLU A 906 -7.44 23.93 15.30
CA GLU A 906 -8.77 23.78 15.90
C GLU A 906 -8.74 23.42 17.39
N LYS A 907 -7.68 22.76 17.86
CA LYS A 907 -7.51 22.32 19.26
C LYS A 907 -6.76 23.37 20.09
N PHE A 908 -5.87 24.12 19.46
CA PHE A 908 -5.02 25.14 20.10
C PHE A 908 -5.08 26.51 19.38
N PRO A 909 -6.28 27.09 19.16
CA PRO A 909 -6.49 28.20 18.22
C PRO A 909 -5.78 29.51 18.57
N ASP A 910 -5.36 29.71 19.82
CA ASP A 910 -4.61 30.90 20.26
C ASP A 910 -3.09 30.66 20.44
N ASP A 911 -2.63 29.42 20.22
CA ASP A 911 -1.23 29.00 20.36
C ASP A 911 -0.60 28.55 19.03
N ARG A 912 -1.36 27.90 18.14
CA ARG A 912 -0.82 27.23 16.95
C ARG A 912 -1.44 27.75 15.66
N PHE A 913 -0.57 28.05 14.70
CA PHE A 913 -0.92 28.69 13.43
C PHE A 913 -0.22 28.01 12.25
N TYR A 914 -0.88 27.99 11.10
CA TYR A 914 -0.37 27.45 9.85
C TYR A 914 -0.44 28.54 8.76
N PRO A 915 0.58 28.73 7.92
CA PRO A 915 0.56 29.76 6.88
C PRO A 915 -0.36 29.35 5.72
N ARG A 916 -1.16 30.29 5.21
CA ARG A 916 -1.96 30.08 3.98
C ARG A 916 -1.00 29.82 2.82
N TYR A 917 -1.11 28.66 2.17
CA TYR A 917 -0.25 28.33 1.02
C TYR A 917 -0.44 29.35 -0.11
N LYS A 918 0.65 29.92 -0.67
CA LYS A 918 0.59 31.10 -1.57
C LYS A 918 -0.13 32.31 -0.94
N MET A 919 0.19 32.62 0.31
CA MET A 919 -0.35 33.77 1.07
C MET A 919 -0.26 35.12 0.33
N TRP A 920 0.74 35.32 -0.52
CA TRP A 920 0.91 36.55 -1.31
C TRP A 920 -0.16 36.78 -2.37
N ASP A 921 -0.95 35.76 -2.75
CA ASP A 921 -2.09 35.88 -3.66
C ASP A 921 -3.36 36.42 -2.95
N THR A 922 -3.24 36.90 -1.70
CA THR A 922 -4.36 37.41 -0.88
C THR A 922 -4.31 38.94 -0.75
N ASP A 923 -5.44 39.62 -0.90
CA ASP A 923 -5.55 41.07 -0.60
C ASP A 923 -5.23 41.32 0.89
N SER A 924 -5.55 40.34 1.76
CA SER A 924 -5.16 40.30 3.16
C SER A 924 -3.65 40.42 3.40
N PHE A 925 -2.79 39.82 2.58
CA PHE A 925 -1.33 40.00 2.66
C PHE A 925 -0.87 41.29 1.98
N ALA A 926 -1.50 41.66 0.86
CA ALA A 926 -1.17 42.88 0.11
C ALA A 926 -1.35 44.16 0.95
N GLU A 927 -2.37 44.22 1.82
CA GLU A 927 -2.63 45.33 2.74
C GLU A 927 -1.98 45.16 4.13
N LEU A 928 -0.86 44.45 4.24
CA LEU A 928 0.02 44.47 5.41
C LEU A 928 1.20 45.44 5.22
N GLY A 929 1.74 45.94 6.34
CA GLY A 929 3.00 46.68 6.32
C GLY A 929 4.17 45.80 5.87
N HIS A 930 5.13 46.38 5.15
CA HIS A 930 6.21 45.65 4.49
C HIS A 930 7.06 44.77 5.44
N ASP A 931 7.32 45.24 6.65
CA ASP A 931 7.98 44.47 7.72
C ASP A 931 7.23 43.16 8.05
N TRP A 932 5.91 43.22 8.14
CA TRP A 932 5.07 42.03 8.39
C TRP A 932 5.04 41.11 7.18
N GLN A 933 4.99 41.66 5.96
CA GLN A 933 5.06 40.87 4.72
C GLN A 933 6.36 40.03 4.65
N ILE A 934 7.51 40.63 4.99
CA ILE A 934 8.80 39.94 5.05
C ILE A 934 8.76 38.82 6.10
N LYS A 935 8.41 39.15 7.36
CA LYS A 935 8.40 38.18 8.47
C LYS A 935 7.43 37.02 8.27
N LEU A 936 6.26 37.28 7.69
CA LEU A 936 5.29 36.24 7.34
C LEU A 936 5.78 35.38 6.17
N LYS A 937 6.51 35.95 5.21
CA LYS A 937 7.14 35.17 4.14
C LYS A 937 8.26 34.27 4.67
N GLU A 938 9.11 34.75 5.59
CA GLU A 938 10.11 33.91 6.27
C GLU A 938 9.46 32.68 6.93
N LEU A 939 8.36 32.89 7.67
CA LEU A 939 7.62 31.83 8.35
C LEU A 939 6.95 30.86 7.38
N HIS A 940 6.35 31.37 6.30
CA HIS A 940 5.77 30.57 5.20
C HIS A 940 6.84 29.70 4.53
N ASP A 941 7.94 30.30 4.10
CA ASP A 941 8.97 29.62 3.33
C ASP A 941 9.72 28.59 4.20
N ALA A 942 9.92 28.87 5.49
CA ALA A 942 10.40 27.88 6.46
C ALA A 942 9.41 26.71 6.64
N TYR A 943 8.11 27.01 6.84
CA TYR A 943 7.06 26.01 7.05
C TYR A 943 6.87 25.05 5.86
N PHE A 944 7.00 25.54 4.62
CA PHE A 944 6.84 24.70 3.43
C PHE A 944 8.12 24.02 2.96
N SER A 945 9.29 24.44 3.45
CA SER A 945 10.58 23.78 3.23
C SER A 945 11.10 23.07 4.50
N TRP A 946 12.25 23.51 5.03
CA TRP A 946 13.09 22.77 5.98
C TRP A 946 12.43 22.44 7.32
N ARG A 947 11.44 23.21 7.80
CA ARG A 947 10.82 23.04 9.13
C ARG A 947 10.18 21.66 9.33
N GLN A 948 9.81 20.98 8.24
CA GLN A 948 9.05 19.73 8.29
C GLN A 948 9.87 18.48 7.94
N GLU A 949 11.12 18.63 7.51
CA GLU A 949 11.85 17.54 6.83
C GLU A 949 12.05 16.30 7.71
N ASP A 950 12.51 16.47 8.95
CA ASP A 950 12.73 15.36 9.89
C ASP A 950 11.42 14.63 10.24
N LEU A 951 10.31 15.36 10.37
CA LEU A 951 8.99 14.82 10.68
C LEU A 951 8.38 14.09 9.46
N CYS A 952 8.53 14.65 8.26
CA CYS A 952 8.16 14.01 7.00
C CYS A 952 8.93 12.70 6.80
N GLU A 953 10.26 12.73 6.98
CA GLU A 953 11.12 11.56 6.82
C GLU A 953 10.82 10.48 7.88
N ALA A 954 10.64 10.86 9.15
CA ALA A 954 10.27 9.92 10.19
C ALA A 954 8.90 9.26 9.92
N THR A 955 7.88 10.04 9.54
CA THR A 955 6.52 9.55 9.25
C THR A 955 6.50 8.63 8.03
N ALA A 956 7.24 8.97 6.97
CA ALA A 956 7.34 8.15 5.77
C ALA A 956 8.11 6.85 6.03
N ARG A 957 9.28 6.91 6.69
CA ARG A 957 10.05 5.70 7.04
C ARG A 957 9.26 4.79 8.00
N GLU A 958 8.54 5.35 8.96
CA GLU A 958 7.71 4.59 9.91
C GLU A 958 6.53 3.91 9.22
N SER A 959 5.82 4.59 8.30
CA SER A 959 4.65 4.01 7.62
C SER A 959 5.07 3.05 6.50
N LEU A 960 5.93 3.49 5.57
CA LEU A 960 6.32 2.71 4.39
C LEU A 960 7.03 1.41 4.77
N ARG A 961 7.76 1.32 5.89
CA ARG A 961 8.42 0.06 6.32
C ARG A 961 7.41 -1.06 6.59
N HIS A 962 6.22 -0.75 7.13
CA HIS A 962 5.19 -1.77 7.37
C HIS A 962 4.49 -2.20 6.09
N LEU A 963 4.34 -1.28 5.12
CA LEU A 963 3.84 -1.59 3.78
C LEU A 963 4.83 -2.50 3.03
N LEU A 964 6.13 -2.17 3.02
CA LEU A 964 7.20 -2.98 2.44
C LEU A 964 7.42 -4.34 3.13
N ALA A 965 6.88 -4.52 4.34
CA ALA A 965 6.88 -5.78 5.09
C ALA A 965 5.52 -6.53 5.00
N ALA A 966 4.51 -5.95 4.33
CA ALA A 966 3.18 -6.55 4.18
C ALA A 966 3.05 -7.46 2.94
N SER A 967 3.89 -7.22 1.94
CA SER A 967 3.79 -7.77 0.59
C SER A 967 5.19 -7.86 -0.02
N ASN A 968 5.37 -8.83 -0.91
CA ASN A 968 6.52 -8.93 -1.80
C ASN A 968 6.23 -8.35 -3.20
N MET A 969 5.23 -7.49 -3.39
CA MET A 969 5.12 -6.70 -4.62
C MET A 969 6.24 -5.65 -4.68
N LEU A 970 6.73 -5.38 -5.88
CA LEU A 970 7.48 -4.14 -6.15
C LEU A 970 6.55 -2.94 -5.93
N LEU A 971 6.79 -2.14 -4.89
CA LEU A 971 6.06 -0.89 -4.68
C LEU A 971 6.73 0.22 -5.50
N CYS A 972 6.02 0.83 -6.43
CA CYS A 972 6.43 2.02 -7.17
C CYS A 972 5.70 3.24 -6.61
N GLY A 973 6.42 4.30 -6.27
CA GLY A 973 5.82 5.53 -5.74
C GLY A 973 5.46 6.49 -6.86
N GLU A 974 4.22 6.98 -6.89
CA GLU A 974 3.90 8.18 -7.63
C GLU A 974 4.22 9.40 -6.76
N ASP A 975 5.27 10.12 -7.16
CA ASP A 975 5.95 11.19 -6.42
C ASP A 975 5.85 12.56 -7.14
N MET A 976 4.73 12.82 -7.85
CA MET A 976 4.55 14.05 -8.61
C MET A 976 4.05 15.23 -7.75
N GLY A 977 4.51 16.44 -8.09
CA GLY A 977 4.12 17.67 -7.40
C GLY A 977 5.08 18.09 -6.28
N PRO A 978 4.72 19.11 -5.47
CA PRO A 978 5.62 19.71 -4.48
C PRO A 978 5.77 18.85 -3.21
N GLY A 979 6.71 17.90 -3.25
CA GLY A 979 7.11 17.08 -2.09
C GLY A 979 8.10 17.76 -1.13
N PRO A 980 8.35 17.15 0.05
CA PRO A 980 9.46 17.53 0.93
C PRO A 980 10.81 17.13 0.32
N ALA A 981 11.89 17.81 0.68
CA ALA A 981 13.23 17.60 0.10
C ALA A 981 13.82 16.22 0.41
N CYS A 982 13.40 15.57 1.50
CA CYS A 982 13.74 14.20 1.85
C CYS A 982 13.12 13.14 0.92
N LEU A 983 12.05 13.45 0.16
CA LEU A 983 11.30 12.48 -0.63
C LEU A 983 12.18 11.63 -1.57
N PRO A 984 13.05 12.19 -2.45
CA PRO A 984 13.89 11.37 -3.32
C PRO A 984 14.90 10.49 -2.57
N ARG A 985 15.42 10.98 -1.43
CA ARG A 985 16.33 10.21 -0.55
C ARG A 985 15.60 9.02 0.08
N VAL A 986 14.43 9.26 0.68
CA VAL A 986 13.64 8.21 1.35
C VAL A 986 13.20 7.14 0.37
N LEU A 987 12.74 7.51 -0.83
CA LEU A 987 12.39 6.52 -1.87
C LEU A 987 13.62 5.73 -2.34
N SER A 988 14.78 6.39 -2.55
CA SER A 988 16.04 5.73 -2.89
C SER A 988 16.49 4.73 -1.82
N ASP A 989 16.55 5.16 -0.55
CA ASP A 989 16.98 4.33 0.58
C ASP A 989 16.07 3.11 0.79
N MET A 990 14.75 3.31 0.68
CA MET A 990 13.76 2.24 0.83
C MET A 990 13.58 1.41 -0.46
N SER A 991 14.29 1.80 -1.52
CA SER A 991 14.34 1.19 -2.85
C SER A 991 12.97 1.10 -3.54
N ILE A 992 12.22 2.20 -3.48
CA ILE A 992 10.92 2.42 -4.12
C ILE A 992 11.15 3.25 -5.40
N PRO A 993 10.87 2.73 -6.62
CA PRO A 993 11.01 3.51 -7.84
C PRO A 993 10.00 4.67 -7.91
N GLY A 994 10.49 5.90 -8.17
CA GLY A 994 9.64 7.08 -8.41
C GLY A 994 9.15 7.19 -9.87
N LEU A 995 8.16 8.03 -10.15
CA LEU A 995 7.54 8.20 -11.47
C LEU A 995 8.20 9.34 -12.27
N ARG A 996 8.68 9.09 -13.48
CA ARG A 996 9.39 10.08 -14.31
C ARG A 996 8.68 10.28 -15.64
N ILE A 997 8.17 11.49 -15.85
CA ILE A 997 7.35 11.86 -17.02
C ILE A 997 7.90 13.19 -17.57
N PRO A 998 8.28 13.29 -18.86
CA PRO A 998 8.97 14.47 -19.40
C PRO A 998 8.27 15.80 -19.12
N ARG A 999 6.94 15.83 -19.24
CA ARG A 999 6.12 17.03 -19.01
C ARG A 999 6.01 17.48 -17.54
N VAL A 1000 6.58 16.72 -16.60
CA VAL A 1000 6.58 16.99 -15.14
C VAL A 1000 8.01 17.03 -14.59
N THR A 1001 8.81 16.03 -14.94
CA THR A 1001 10.22 15.87 -14.50
C THR A 1001 11.16 16.84 -15.23
N GLY A 1002 10.88 17.17 -16.50
CA GLY A 1002 11.85 17.84 -17.37
C GLY A 1002 13.12 17.02 -17.61
N GLY A 1003 14.15 17.69 -18.12
CA GLY A 1003 15.49 17.13 -18.34
C GLY A 1003 15.57 16.04 -19.43
N PRO A 1004 16.79 15.60 -19.80
CA PRO A 1004 16.97 14.53 -20.78
C PRO A 1004 16.50 13.17 -20.25
N THR A 1005 15.75 12.40 -21.06
CA THR A 1005 15.27 11.07 -20.63
C THR A 1005 16.40 10.06 -20.41
N SER A 1006 17.58 10.31 -20.99
CA SER A 1006 18.83 9.57 -20.76
C SER A 1006 19.41 9.72 -19.36
N GLU A 1007 19.00 10.75 -18.60
CA GLU A 1007 19.52 11.06 -17.25
C GLU A 1007 18.59 10.57 -16.13
N TYR A 1008 17.46 9.94 -16.46
CA TYR A 1008 16.52 9.42 -15.46
C TYR A 1008 17.18 8.35 -14.58
N PRO A 1009 16.96 8.37 -13.25
CA PRO A 1009 17.59 7.42 -12.32
C PRO A 1009 17.09 6.00 -12.57
N TYR A 1010 17.94 5.00 -12.33
CA TYR A 1010 17.56 3.61 -12.55
C TYR A 1010 16.39 3.17 -11.64
N LEU A 1011 16.34 3.60 -10.38
CA LEU A 1011 15.15 3.45 -9.53
C LEU A 1011 14.03 4.43 -9.92
N SER A 1012 13.48 4.26 -11.11
CA SER A 1012 12.25 4.94 -11.56
C SER A 1012 11.41 4.15 -12.56
N VAL A 1013 10.13 4.52 -12.66
CA VAL A 1013 9.23 4.15 -13.75
C VAL A 1013 9.16 5.32 -14.72
N ALA A 1014 9.59 5.14 -15.97
CA ALA A 1014 9.46 6.16 -17.01
C ALA A 1014 8.11 6.01 -17.76
N SER A 1015 7.43 7.12 -18.05
CA SER A 1015 6.21 7.15 -18.86
C SER A 1015 6.11 8.43 -19.71
N THR A 1016 5.31 8.39 -20.77
CA THR A 1016 4.86 9.56 -21.54
C THR A 1016 3.72 10.34 -20.86
N SER A 1017 2.80 9.65 -20.16
CA SER A 1017 1.60 10.23 -19.53
C SER A 1017 1.10 9.37 -18.34
N THR A 1018 0.24 9.92 -17.46
CA THR A 1018 -0.69 9.10 -16.66
C THR A 1018 -2.10 9.15 -17.27
N HIS A 1019 -3.05 8.44 -16.67
CA HIS A 1019 -4.47 8.46 -17.05
C HIS A 1019 -5.17 9.81 -16.78
N ASP A 1020 -4.61 10.63 -15.88
CA ASP A 1020 -5.07 12.00 -15.58
C ASP A 1020 -4.52 13.05 -16.54
N MET A 1021 -3.62 12.66 -17.44
CA MET A 1021 -2.99 13.54 -18.41
C MET A 1021 -3.61 13.34 -19.80
N SER A 1022 -3.54 14.37 -20.63
CA SER A 1022 -3.83 14.24 -22.05
C SER A 1022 -2.84 13.30 -22.75
N THR A 1023 -3.30 12.64 -23.81
CA THR A 1023 -2.48 11.78 -24.68
C THR A 1023 -1.22 12.50 -25.17
N LEU A 1024 -0.17 11.74 -25.49
CA LEU A 1024 1.09 12.26 -26.03
C LEU A 1024 0.84 13.21 -27.21
N ALA A 1025 -0.02 12.81 -28.16
CA ALA A 1025 -0.34 13.64 -29.31
C ALA A 1025 -1.13 14.91 -28.95
N CYS A 1026 -2.13 14.84 -28.06
CA CYS A 1026 -2.86 16.02 -27.63
C CYS A 1026 -1.97 17.01 -26.85
N TRP A 1027 -1.07 16.51 -26.00
CA TRP A 1027 -0.11 17.34 -25.27
C TRP A 1027 0.87 18.03 -26.21
N TRP A 1028 1.54 17.27 -27.09
CA TRP A 1028 2.55 17.79 -28.01
C TRP A 1028 1.98 18.85 -28.98
N ASP A 1029 0.76 18.64 -29.46
CA ASP A 1029 0.06 19.61 -30.31
C ASP A 1029 -0.32 20.90 -29.55
N SER A 1030 -0.55 20.82 -28.23
CA SER A 1030 -0.88 21.98 -27.39
C SER A 1030 0.31 22.86 -26.99
N LEU A 1031 1.56 22.37 -27.11
CA LEU A 1031 2.74 23.07 -26.63
C LEU A 1031 3.01 24.40 -27.36
N PRO A 1032 3.43 25.47 -26.63
CA PRO A 1032 4.10 26.62 -27.21
C PRO A 1032 5.36 26.21 -27.98
N ALA A 1033 5.73 26.97 -29.02
CA ALA A 1033 6.86 26.62 -29.88
C ALA A 1033 8.18 26.45 -29.13
N SER A 1034 8.50 27.36 -28.19
CA SER A 1034 9.70 27.29 -27.34
C SER A 1034 9.75 26.03 -26.48
N SER A 1035 8.66 25.72 -25.76
CA SER A 1035 8.57 24.52 -24.90
C SER A 1035 8.61 23.22 -25.72
N ARG A 1036 8.07 23.22 -26.95
CA ARG A 1036 8.15 22.07 -27.86
C ARG A 1036 9.58 21.84 -28.33
N ASP A 1037 10.29 22.90 -28.69
CA ASP A 1037 11.71 22.89 -29.06
C ASP A 1037 12.61 22.41 -27.89
N GLU A 1038 12.30 22.81 -26.66
CA GLU A 1038 12.98 22.36 -25.45
C GLU A 1038 12.77 20.85 -25.22
N MET A 1039 11.53 20.37 -25.25
CA MET A 1039 11.19 18.96 -25.12
C MET A 1039 11.81 18.11 -26.25
N TRP A 1040 11.85 18.60 -27.49
CA TRP A 1040 12.50 17.89 -28.60
C TRP A 1040 13.98 17.62 -28.33
N ARG A 1041 14.70 18.61 -27.77
CA ARG A 1041 16.10 18.44 -27.36
C ARG A 1041 16.24 17.50 -26.17
N SER A 1042 15.29 17.49 -25.22
CA SER A 1042 15.32 16.57 -24.08
C SER A 1042 15.08 15.11 -24.46
N PHE A 1043 14.40 14.86 -25.59
CA PHE A 1043 14.32 13.56 -26.26
C PHE A 1043 15.55 13.22 -27.14
N GLY A 1044 16.66 13.94 -26.97
CA GLY A 1044 17.91 13.74 -27.69
C GLY A 1044 17.86 14.12 -29.18
N CYS A 1045 16.83 14.85 -29.61
CA CYS A 1045 16.62 15.15 -31.03
C CYS A 1045 17.25 16.49 -31.44
N THR A 1046 17.69 16.57 -32.70
CA THR A 1046 18.29 17.77 -33.30
C THR A 1046 17.31 18.45 -34.27
N GLY A 1047 17.59 19.72 -34.59
CA GLY A 1047 16.75 20.54 -35.45
C GLY A 1047 15.51 21.14 -34.74
N PRO A 1048 14.61 21.80 -35.49
CA PRO A 1048 13.38 22.37 -34.96
C PRO A 1048 12.34 21.28 -34.66
N ALA A 1049 11.52 21.48 -33.63
CA ALA A 1049 10.51 20.51 -33.24
C ALA A 1049 9.33 20.44 -34.23
N PRO A 1050 8.89 19.23 -34.67
CA PRO A 1050 7.73 19.08 -35.53
C PRO A 1050 6.44 19.62 -34.90
N LEU A 1051 5.73 20.53 -35.60
CA LEU A 1051 4.53 21.21 -35.10
C LEU A 1051 3.35 20.29 -34.74
N LYS A 1052 3.36 19.03 -35.21
CA LYS A 1052 2.29 18.05 -35.05
C LYS A 1052 2.84 16.69 -34.65
N CYS A 1053 2.18 16.02 -33.73
CA CYS A 1053 2.54 14.68 -33.29
C CYS A 1053 2.08 13.61 -34.29
N SER A 1054 2.77 13.51 -35.43
CA SER A 1054 2.57 12.40 -36.38
C SER A 1054 3.20 11.10 -35.84
N PRO A 1055 2.83 9.92 -36.35
CA PRO A 1055 3.37 8.64 -35.83
C PRO A 1055 4.90 8.53 -35.76
N PRO A 1056 5.70 9.09 -36.69
CA PRO A 1056 7.16 9.17 -36.53
C PRO A 1056 7.62 10.01 -35.33
N VAL A 1057 6.89 11.07 -34.98
CA VAL A 1057 7.18 11.96 -33.83
C VAL A 1057 6.81 11.25 -32.53
N ALA A 1058 5.61 10.68 -32.45
CA ALA A 1058 5.19 9.85 -31.32
C ALA A 1058 6.18 8.70 -31.08
N LYS A 1059 6.59 8.02 -32.17
CA LYS A 1059 7.61 6.96 -32.14
C LYS A 1059 8.95 7.45 -31.60
N GLN A 1060 9.47 8.59 -32.07
CA GLN A 1060 10.74 9.15 -31.59
C GLN A 1060 10.69 9.45 -30.07
N ILE A 1061 9.59 10.05 -29.59
CA ILE A 1061 9.39 10.36 -28.17
C ILE A 1061 9.32 9.06 -27.35
N VAL A 1062 8.49 8.10 -27.77
CA VAL A 1062 8.38 6.78 -27.12
C VAL A 1062 9.73 6.04 -27.11
N GLN A 1063 10.51 6.09 -28.19
CA GLN A 1063 11.85 5.49 -28.23
C GLN A 1063 12.81 6.16 -27.24
N SER A 1064 12.71 7.46 -26.99
CA SER A 1064 13.51 8.14 -25.95
C SER A 1064 13.15 7.70 -24.52
N ILE A 1065 11.88 7.35 -24.27
CA ILE A 1065 11.41 6.80 -22.98
C ILE A 1065 11.88 5.36 -22.82
N LEU A 1066 11.76 4.54 -23.88
CA LEU A 1066 12.29 3.18 -23.90
C LEU A 1066 13.82 3.14 -23.82
N ALA A 1067 14.53 4.20 -24.24
CA ALA A 1067 15.98 4.34 -24.11
C ALA A 1067 16.45 4.77 -22.70
N SER A 1068 15.59 5.34 -21.86
CA SER A 1068 15.94 5.81 -20.50
C SER A 1068 16.61 4.73 -19.62
N PRO A 1069 17.38 5.08 -18.58
CA PRO A 1069 17.97 4.09 -17.66
C PRO A 1069 16.95 3.38 -16.75
N SER A 1070 15.78 3.99 -16.51
CA SER A 1070 14.72 3.55 -15.60
C SER A 1070 14.42 2.04 -15.58
N ILE A 1071 14.30 1.43 -14.40
CA ILE A 1071 14.03 -0.01 -14.20
C ILE A 1071 12.76 -0.48 -14.92
N LEU A 1072 11.75 0.39 -15.06
CA LEU A 1072 10.54 0.16 -15.86
C LEU A 1072 10.29 1.32 -16.82
N ALA A 1073 9.75 1.01 -18.00
CA ALA A 1073 9.12 1.97 -18.90
C ALA A 1073 7.67 1.52 -19.15
N VAL A 1074 6.69 2.23 -18.60
CA VAL A 1074 5.27 1.84 -18.70
C VAL A 1074 4.52 2.95 -19.43
N LEU A 1075 3.96 2.63 -20.59
CA LEU A 1075 3.36 3.61 -21.51
C LEU A 1075 1.83 3.47 -21.51
N PRO A 1076 1.04 4.55 -21.51
CA PRO A 1076 -0.38 4.48 -21.85
C PRO A 1076 -0.55 3.78 -23.21
N LEU A 1077 -1.53 2.89 -23.32
CA LEU A 1077 -1.73 2.12 -24.55
C LEU A 1077 -1.97 3.04 -25.77
N GLN A 1078 -2.63 4.18 -25.59
CA GLN A 1078 -2.86 5.17 -26.63
C GLN A 1078 -1.54 5.73 -27.19
N ASP A 1079 -0.63 6.14 -26.31
CA ASP A 1079 0.67 6.71 -26.70
C ASP A 1079 1.55 5.68 -27.46
N LEU A 1080 1.37 4.38 -27.19
CA LEU A 1080 2.00 3.30 -27.96
C LEU A 1080 1.33 3.12 -29.34
N LEU A 1081 -0.01 3.10 -29.40
CA LEU A 1081 -0.78 2.97 -30.65
C LEU A 1081 -0.53 4.15 -31.61
N ASP A 1082 -0.34 5.36 -31.09
CA ASP A 1082 0.01 6.55 -31.87
C ASP A 1082 1.36 6.42 -32.61
N THR A 1083 2.28 5.55 -32.17
CA THR A 1083 3.55 5.32 -32.87
C THR A 1083 3.40 4.61 -34.22
N CYS A 1084 2.23 4.04 -34.53
CA CYS A 1084 1.97 3.31 -35.77
C CYS A 1084 0.80 3.92 -36.54
N ALA A 1085 1.05 4.30 -37.81
CA ALA A 1085 0.05 4.89 -38.70
C ALA A 1085 -1.15 3.96 -39.04
N ALA A 1086 -1.07 2.68 -38.68
CA ALA A 1086 -2.17 1.73 -38.79
C ALA A 1086 -3.10 1.70 -37.56
N THR A 1087 -2.70 2.29 -36.43
CA THR A 1087 -3.45 2.26 -35.15
C THR A 1087 -3.76 3.63 -34.54
N VAL A 1088 -3.02 4.67 -34.94
CA VAL A 1088 -3.22 6.07 -34.52
C VAL A 1088 -4.67 6.54 -34.67
N THR A 1089 -5.15 7.31 -33.70
CA THR A 1089 -6.52 7.86 -33.72
C THR A 1089 -6.66 9.07 -34.66
N LYS A 1090 -7.90 9.38 -35.07
CA LYS A 1090 -8.22 10.60 -35.83
C LYS A 1090 -8.41 11.83 -34.93
N ASP A 1091 -8.74 11.61 -33.65
CA ASP A 1091 -8.80 12.68 -32.64
C ASP A 1091 -8.11 12.23 -31.33
N PRO A 1092 -6.90 12.73 -31.05
CA PRO A 1092 -6.19 12.46 -29.80
C PRO A 1092 -6.89 12.90 -28.51
N LYS A 1093 -7.95 13.72 -28.57
CA LYS A 1093 -8.74 14.10 -27.39
C LYS A 1093 -9.74 13.02 -26.99
N SER A 1094 -10.38 12.37 -27.96
CA SER A 1094 -11.30 11.24 -27.73
C SER A 1094 -10.65 10.08 -26.99
N ASP A 1095 -9.31 9.96 -27.08
CA ASP A 1095 -8.50 8.94 -26.42
C ASP A 1095 -7.96 9.33 -25.02
N GLN A 1096 -8.37 10.49 -24.47
CA GLN A 1096 -8.04 10.87 -23.09
C GLN A 1096 -8.95 10.15 -22.07
N ILE A 1097 -8.35 9.55 -21.03
CA ILE A 1097 -9.05 8.70 -20.05
C ILE A 1097 -9.87 9.52 -19.04
N ASN A 1098 -9.24 10.52 -18.42
CA ASN A 1098 -9.84 11.37 -17.38
C ASN A 1098 -9.51 12.85 -17.62
N PHE A 1099 -10.38 13.73 -17.14
CA PHE A 1099 -10.15 15.17 -17.05
C PHE A 1099 -10.25 15.57 -15.57
N PRO A 1100 -9.13 15.70 -14.84
CA PRO A 1100 -9.14 16.06 -13.42
C PRO A 1100 -9.91 17.36 -13.14
N GLY A 1101 -10.72 17.37 -12.07
CA GLY A 1101 -11.55 18.53 -11.70
C GLY A 1101 -12.84 18.73 -12.52
N THR A 1102 -13.27 17.70 -13.26
CA THR A 1102 -14.59 17.65 -13.92
C THR A 1102 -15.49 16.60 -13.27
N ASP A 1103 -16.66 16.30 -13.84
CA ASP A 1103 -17.61 15.27 -13.34
C ASP A 1103 -17.10 13.82 -13.48
N HIS A 1104 -15.79 13.61 -13.65
CA HIS A 1104 -15.08 12.33 -13.58
C HIS A 1104 -15.73 11.18 -14.39
N LEU A 1105 -15.96 11.40 -15.69
CA LEU A 1105 -16.55 10.40 -16.59
C LEU A 1105 -15.52 9.40 -17.11
N TRP A 1106 -15.27 8.31 -16.38
CA TRP A 1106 -14.32 7.24 -16.73
C TRP A 1106 -14.85 6.29 -17.80
N ARG A 1107 -15.08 6.82 -19.00
CA ARG A 1107 -15.81 6.14 -20.09
C ARG A 1107 -15.00 5.83 -21.34
N TRP A 1108 -13.70 6.13 -21.36
CA TRP A 1108 -12.85 5.83 -22.53
C TRP A 1108 -12.82 4.32 -22.82
N ARG A 1109 -12.89 3.97 -24.11
CA ARG A 1109 -12.66 2.61 -24.61
C ARG A 1109 -11.77 2.66 -25.84
N ALA A 1110 -10.79 1.74 -25.92
CA ALA A 1110 -9.84 1.66 -27.02
C ALA A 1110 -10.56 1.61 -28.37
N SER A 1111 -9.99 2.26 -29.38
CA SER A 1111 -10.52 2.31 -30.76
C SER A 1111 -10.41 0.98 -31.52
N TRP A 1112 -9.83 -0.05 -30.89
CA TRP A 1112 -9.51 -1.36 -31.48
C TRP A 1112 -9.99 -2.50 -30.58
N HIS A 1113 -10.44 -3.60 -31.19
CA HIS A 1113 -10.54 -4.88 -30.49
C HIS A 1113 -9.17 -5.56 -30.42
N ILE A 1114 -8.87 -6.16 -29.27
CA ILE A 1114 -7.56 -6.75 -29.00
C ILE A 1114 -7.21 -7.91 -29.96
N GLU A 1115 -8.20 -8.65 -30.48
CA GLU A 1115 -7.95 -9.74 -31.43
C GLU A 1115 -7.50 -9.23 -32.82
N ASP A 1116 -7.85 -7.99 -33.20
CA ASP A 1116 -7.38 -7.37 -34.44
C ASP A 1116 -5.92 -6.89 -34.30
N LEU A 1117 -5.57 -6.32 -33.14
CA LEU A 1117 -4.17 -6.01 -32.82
C LEU A 1117 -3.30 -7.28 -32.76
N LEU A 1118 -3.83 -8.37 -32.19
CA LEU A 1118 -3.18 -9.69 -32.08
C LEU A 1118 -2.96 -10.40 -33.42
N SER A 1119 -3.79 -10.12 -34.44
CA SER A 1119 -3.78 -10.81 -35.74
C SER A 1119 -3.12 -9.98 -36.85
N ASN A 1120 -3.09 -8.65 -36.72
CA ASN A 1120 -2.41 -7.75 -37.65
C ASN A 1120 -0.88 -7.86 -37.51
N LYS A 1121 -0.28 -8.76 -38.29
CA LYS A 1121 1.18 -8.99 -38.34
C LYS A 1121 2.01 -7.72 -38.58
N SER A 1122 1.49 -6.72 -39.31
CA SER A 1122 2.22 -5.47 -39.56
C SER A 1122 2.37 -4.64 -38.28
N VAL A 1123 1.27 -4.51 -37.53
CA VAL A 1123 1.21 -3.81 -36.24
C VAL A 1123 2.05 -4.53 -35.18
N VAL A 1124 1.90 -5.86 -35.06
CA VAL A 1124 2.72 -6.69 -34.15
C VAL A 1124 4.21 -6.53 -34.46
N ASN A 1125 4.61 -6.64 -35.74
CA ASN A 1125 6.02 -6.53 -36.12
C ASN A 1125 6.60 -5.12 -35.88
N HIS A 1126 5.81 -4.05 -36.07
CA HIS A 1126 6.23 -2.67 -35.78
C HIS A 1126 6.54 -2.49 -34.29
N PHE A 1127 5.65 -2.94 -33.39
CA PHE A 1127 5.88 -2.86 -31.95
C PHE A 1127 7.02 -3.79 -31.50
N ALA A 1128 7.03 -5.05 -31.93
CA ALA A 1128 8.08 -6.01 -31.60
C ALA A 1128 9.47 -5.50 -31.99
N SER A 1129 9.61 -4.92 -33.19
CA SER A 1129 10.89 -4.34 -33.65
C SER A 1129 11.32 -3.14 -32.79
N MET A 1130 10.38 -2.31 -32.34
CA MET A 1130 10.67 -1.15 -31.49
C MET A 1130 11.07 -1.56 -30.06
N ILE A 1131 10.37 -2.54 -29.48
CA ILE A 1131 10.68 -3.07 -28.15
C ILE A 1131 12.02 -3.83 -28.16
N LEU A 1132 12.29 -4.65 -29.18
CA LEU A 1132 13.58 -5.31 -29.38
C LEU A 1132 14.73 -4.28 -29.46
N ALA A 1133 14.59 -3.24 -30.28
CA ALA A 1133 15.59 -2.19 -30.46
C ALA A 1133 15.88 -1.36 -29.18
N SER A 1134 14.99 -1.36 -28.19
CA SER A 1134 15.21 -0.66 -26.92
C SER A 1134 16.08 -1.42 -25.90
N GLY A 1135 16.35 -2.70 -26.17
CA GLY A 1135 16.99 -3.61 -25.22
C GLY A 1135 16.14 -3.97 -24.00
N ARG A 1136 14.85 -3.56 -23.95
CA ARG A 1136 13.90 -3.86 -22.87
C ARG A 1136 13.06 -5.12 -23.08
N TYR A 1137 13.19 -5.74 -24.24
CA TYR A 1137 12.41 -6.93 -24.63
C TYR A 1137 12.56 -8.06 -23.61
N LYS A 1138 11.48 -8.81 -23.41
CA LYS A 1138 11.48 -10.11 -22.72
C LYS A 1138 12.52 -11.05 -23.39
N ARG A 1139 13.62 -11.34 -22.68
CA ARG A 1139 14.71 -12.21 -23.11
C ARG A 1139 14.39 -13.69 -22.90
#